data_AF-A0A7Y1LWU3-F1
#
_entry.id   AF-A0A7Y1LWU3-F1
#
_cell.length_a   1.000
_cell.length_b   1.000
_cell.length_c   1.000
_cell.angle_alpha   90.00
_cell.angle_beta   90.00
_cell.angle_gamma   90.00
#
_symmetry.space_group_name_H-M   'P 1'
#
loop_
_entity.id
_entity.type
_entity.pdbx_description
1 polymer ?
#
loop_
_entity_poly.entity_id
_entity_poly.type
_entity_poly.pdbx_seq_one_letter_code
_entity_poly.pdbx_strand_id
1 'polypeptide(L)'
;MKSMDEAIGAAERKLTEIKTISFREAARGDYGAIIDQRLTGMEIVVYLMRAGYLDTDYTDYLGFFYEGSLTRDDQNLILALRRRATLDVASPVRNPERVASKLEHDALGDGKGIIADLIVQLSLSAPLTELSDTRTQKLDVILQSGHQNAGRLAEAVSIILAGDARLPLVRAMHALAPELFAVILSTERFNEADARQALVCGIMDALSQQQLEVMAHRQPLLEVIASLTGVNHLITGMASNIDGWAWLRREPVRFNSLSAEVGASTLEQLIGWRCLQLSLPMMALILETFADEGGDVSCKRLRALGLAGIDSLIEIAPEDFIFELMKQQGKLQEDTESLRYILGLVEDDQELQENLFQHTECLMDDLEGFTDNIWEKALELDRVTSVPNAAWSYYIGMIVRPIETPSESIDKEEQDRIRDIFTAFLARNACEAQRLWDDARDEADDLKAYLLASELDDDSLDEIFGSTTVGPESLVGLNISADRWTFLAQAHFVPFDGQVLEEIGNNDPTAEAAYLIRCWADARDYVVLRKLDPKTVGLISAARSVPIGDIAEMWEGLVEREEASQATVVGKLALVCARANAENFVMPRNCRSIIASRACEAILSQRERQELLHQALKLHVDWAITSSILASLTGGYAELLGDKRTVRLPNSELDVRLCQALNDRGFVGKIKPEKDYVTVYTKRVGRL
;
A
#
# COMPACT_ATOMS: atom_id res chain seq x y z
N MET A 1 -14.64 98.53 -58.30
CA MET A 1 -14.12 97.16 -58.12
C MET A 1 -12.73 97.13 -57.47
N LYS A 2 -11.67 97.72 -58.04
CA LYS A 2 -10.33 97.74 -57.41
C LYS A 2 -10.27 98.21 -55.94
N SER A 3 -11.03 99.25 -55.57
CA SER A 3 -11.04 99.75 -54.18
C SER A 3 -11.81 98.86 -53.20
N MET A 4 -12.66 97.95 -53.68
CA MET A 4 -13.42 97.02 -52.83
C MET A 4 -12.58 95.76 -52.56
N ASP A 5 -11.84 95.28 -53.56
CA ASP A 5 -10.89 94.16 -53.41
C ASP A 5 -9.70 94.55 -52.51
N GLU A 6 -9.23 95.81 -52.56
CA GLU A 6 -8.22 96.31 -51.62
C GLU A 6 -8.75 96.43 -50.18
N ALA A 7 -10.01 96.83 -50.00
CA ALA A 7 -10.64 96.90 -48.68
C ALA A 7 -10.91 95.50 -48.09
N ILE A 8 -11.33 94.54 -48.92
CA ILE A 8 -11.50 93.13 -48.54
C ILE A 8 -10.14 92.54 -48.18
N GLY A 9 -9.11 92.72 -49.02
CA GLY A 9 -7.76 92.24 -48.74
C GLY A 9 -7.15 92.88 -47.48
N ALA A 10 -7.42 94.14 -47.20
CA ALA A 10 -7.00 94.79 -45.96
C ALA A 10 -7.76 94.25 -44.74
N ALA A 11 -9.07 94.01 -44.86
CA ALA A 11 -9.88 93.40 -43.81
C ALA A 11 -9.47 91.95 -43.53
N GLU A 12 -9.15 91.17 -44.57
CA GLU A 12 -8.65 89.80 -44.45
C GLU A 12 -7.27 89.76 -43.79
N ARG A 13 -6.37 90.69 -44.12
CA ARG A 13 -5.07 90.83 -43.42
C ARG A 13 -5.26 91.18 -41.96
N LYS A 14 -6.16 92.13 -41.65
CA LYS A 14 -6.46 92.53 -40.27
C LYS A 14 -7.13 91.40 -39.49
N LEU A 15 -8.00 90.63 -40.13
CA LEU A 15 -8.61 89.42 -39.58
C LEU A 15 -7.55 88.34 -39.31
N THR A 16 -6.59 88.18 -40.23
CA THR A 16 -5.48 87.23 -40.08
C THR A 16 -4.55 87.66 -38.95
N GLU A 17 -4.19 88.94 -38.86
CA GLU A 17 -3.43 89.49 -37.73
C GLU A 17 -4.14 89.18 -36.41
N ILE A 18 -5.42 89.56 -36.26
CA ILE A 18 -6.21 89.29 -35.04
C ILE A 18 -6.27 87.79 -34.72
N LYS A 19 -6.34 86.92 -35.72
CA LYS A 19 -6.33 85.46 -35.53
C LYS A 19 -4.98 84.90 -35.07
N THR A 20 -3.89 85.63 -35.26
CA THR A 20 -2.53 85.17 -34.99
C THR A 20 -1.84 85.87 -33.83
N ILE A 21 -2.41 86.97 -33.30
CA ILE A 21 -1.83 87.66 -32.14
C ILE A 21 -1.95 86.78 -30.88
N SER A 22 -0.91 86.77 -30.04
CA SER A 22 -0.99 86.12 -28.73
C SER A 22 -1.97 86.88 -27.81
N PHE A 23 -2.52 86.20 -26.80
CA PHE A 23 -3.41 86.85 -25.85
C PHE A 23 -2.68 87.94 -25.06
N ARG A 24 -1.40 87.72 -24.75
CA ARG A 24 -0.51 88.74 -24.20
C ARG A 24 -0.41 89.98 -25.07
N GLU A 25 -0.24 89.82 -26.38
CA GLU A 25 -0.18 90.93 -27.33
C GLU A 25 -1.55 91.63 -27.46
N ALA A 26 -2.64 90.86 -27.49
CA ALA A 26 -4.01 91.40 -27.49
C ALA A 26 -4.29 92.22 -26.22
N ALA A 27 -3.92 91.70 -25.04
CA ALA A 27 -4.12 92.32 -23.73
C ALA A 27 -3.26 93.58 -23.52
N ARG A 28 -2.15 93.71 -24.27
CA ARG A 28 -1.32 94.92 -24.34
C ARG A 28 -1.81 95.93 -25.37
N GLY A 29 -2.48 95.46 -26.43
CA GLY A 29 -3.07 96.28 -27.49
C GLY A 29 -4.48 96.76 -27.15
N ASP A 30 -5.30 96.99 -28.19
CA ASP A 30 -6.62 97.60 -28.09
C ASP A 30 -7.60 96.83 -27.16
N TYR A 31 -7.42 95.51 -27.03
CA TYR A 31 -8.24 94.67 -26.15
C TYR A 31 -7.95 94.91 -24.66
N GLY A 32 -6.78 95.49 -24.34
CA GLY A 32 -6.38 95.85 -22.98
C GLY A 32 -7.32 96.84 -22.31
N ALA A 33 -7.95 97.75 -23.07
CA ALA A 33 -8.92 98.70 -22.54
C ALA A 33 -10.21 98.01 -22.05
N ILE A 34 -10.62 96.93 -22.74
CA ILE A 34 -11.79 96.13 -22.35
C ILE A 34 -11.49 95.34 -21.07
N ILE A 35 -10.27 94.82 -20.93
CA ILE A 35 -9.80 94.11 -19.74
C ILE A 35 -9.83 95.05 -18.53
N ASP A 36 -9.27 96.27 -18.65
CA ASP A 36 -9.26 97.26 -17.57
C ASP A 36 -10.68 97.65 -17.11
N GLN A 37 -11.62 97.73 -18.07
CA GLN A 37 -13.01 98.11 -17.80
C GLN A 37 -13.84 96.98 -17.17
N ARG A 38 -13.52 95.72 -17.48
CA ARG A 38 -14.26 94.55 -16.97
C ARG A 38 -13.68 93.98 -15.68
N LEU A 39 -12.39 94.21 -15.41
CA LEU A 39 -11.66 93.68 -14.25
C LEU A 39 -11.20 94.80 -13.30
N THR A 40 -12.00 95.84 -13.15
CA THR A 40 -11.71 96.97 -12.25
C THR A 40 -11.56 96.47 -10.80
N GLY A 41 -10.45 96.83 -10.14
CA GLY A 41 -10.10 96.37 -8.78
C GLY A 41 -9.34 95.04 -8.71
N MET A 42 -8.94 94.47 -9.86
CA MET A 42 -8.14 93.24 -9.95
C MET A 42 -6.81 93.49 -10.67
N GLU A 43 -6.06 94.51 -10.24
CA GLU A 43 -4.86 95.02 -10.93
C GLU A 43 -3.77 93.96 -11.08
N ILE A 44 -3.64 93.05 -10.10
CA ILE A 44 -2.69 91.93 -10.14
C ILE A 44 -3.05 90.95 -11.27
N VAL A 45 -4.33 90.64 -11.45
CA VAL A 45 -4.78 89.72 -12.51
C VAL A 45 -4.55 90.35 -13.88
N VAL A 46 -4.89 91.63 -14.03
CA VAL A 46 -4.62 92.41 -15.26
C VAL A 46 -3.13 92.43 -15.58
N TYR A 47 -2.28 92.62 -14.57
CA TYR A 47 -0.83 92.54 -14.72
C TYR A 47 -0.37 91.16 -15.18
N LEU A 48 -0.87 90.08 -14.56
CA LEU A 48 -0.51 88.71 -14.93
C LEU A 48 -0.89 88.38 -16.38
N MET A 49 -2.06 88.84 -16.84
CA MET A 49 -2.52 88.70 -18.24
C MET A 49 -1.59 89.45 -19.20
N ARG A 50 -1.27 90.72 -18.92
CA ARG A 50 -0.40 91.56 -19.77
C ARG A 50 1.07 91.14 -19.75
N ALA A 51 1.56 90.59 -18.65
CA ALA A 51 2.93 90.15 -18.55
C ALA A 51 3.17 88.83 -19.30
N GLY A 52 2.10 88.09 -19.60
CA GLY A 52 2.13 86.82 -20.32
C GLY A 52 2.09 85.60 -19.41
N TYR A 53 1.79 85.78 -18.12
CA TYR A 53 1.70 84.68 -17.14
C TYR A 53 0.40 83.86 -17.26
N LEU A 54 -0.58 84.35 -18.05
CA LEU A 54 -1.84 83.67 -18.38
C LEU A 54 -1.99 83.43 -19.90
N ASP A 55 -0.89 83.47 -20.65
CA ASP A 55 -0.86 83.42 -22.12
C ASP A 55 -0.68 82.00 -22.68
N THR A 56 -0.25 81.05 -21.85
CA THR A 56 0.23 79.73 -22.30
C THR A 56 -0.86 78.80 -22.81
N ASP A 57 -2.14 79.03 -22.46
CA ASP A 57 -3.24 78.11 -22.80
C ASP A 57 -4.27 78.72 -23.79
N TYR A 58 -4.08 79.97 -24.26
CA TYR A 58 -5.11 80.67 -25.04
C TYR A 58 -5.43 79.99 -26.39
N THR A 59 -4.42 79.39 -27.03
CA THR A 59 -4.60 78.58 -28.25
C THR A 59 -5.47 77.35 -28.03
N ASP A 60 -5.53 76.80 -26.81
CA ASP A 60 -6.39 75.66 -26.49
C ASP A 60 -7.87 76.10 -26.33
N TYR A 61 -8.13 77.35 -25.93
CA TYR A 61 -9.49 77.92 -25.88
C TYR A 61 -10.06 78.26 -27.28
N LEU A 62 -9.22 78.59 -28.26
CA LEU A 62 -9.70 78.79 -29.64
C LEU A 62 -10.21 77.49 -30.29
N GLY A 63 -9.83 76.33 -29.74
CA GLY A 63 -10.31 75.03 -30.16
C GLY A 63 -11.82 74.81 -30.00
N PHE A 64 -12.55 75.62 -29.23
CA PHE A 64 -14.00 75.43 -28.96
C PHE A 64 -14.92 75.51 -30.19
N PHE A 65 -14.46 76.09 -31.31
CA PHE A 65 -15.37 76.59 -32.37
C PHE A 65 -15.18 75.97 -33.76
N TYR A 66 -14.38 74.90 -33.90
CA TYR A 66 -14.14 74.26 -35.21
C TYR A 66 -14.80 72.90 -35.33
N GLU A 67 -15.32 72.58 -36.51
CA GLU A 67 -15.86 71.26 -36.82
C GLU A 67 -14.73 70.21 -36.79
N GLY A 68 -14.83 69.22 -35.90
CA GLY A 68 -13.68 68.37 -35.54
C GLY A 68 -12.80 68.94 -34.41
N SER A 69 -13.32 69.79 -33.54
CA SER A 69 -12.62 70.16 -32.30
C SER A 69 -12.67 69.06 -31.24
N LEU A 70 -11.74 69.10 -30.29
CA LEU A 70 -11.85 68.36 -29.03
C LEU A 70 -13.17 68.71 -28.34
N THR A 71 -13.86 67.73 -27.77
CA THR A 71 -15.06 68.01 -26.96
C THR A 71 -14.68 68.75 -25.68
N ARG A 72 -15.64 69.42 -25.04
CA ARG A 72 -15.42 70.05 -23.73
C ARG A 72 -14.90 69.04 -22.70
N ASP A 73 -15.39 67.80 -22.76
CA ASP A 73 -14.98 66.73 -21.86
C ASP A 73 -13.55 66.28 -22.16
N ASP A 74 -13.19 66.09 -23.44
CA ASP A 74 -11.82 65.77 -23.86
C ASP A 74 -10.82 66.88 -23.46
N GLN A 75 -11.20 68.15 -23.58
CA GLN A 75 -10.36 69.28 -23.17
C GLN A 75 -10.17 69.33 -21.65
N ASN A 76 -11.25 69.15 -20.88
CA ASN A 76 -11.17 69.07 -19.42
C ASN A 76 -10.28 67.91 -18.98
N LEU A 77 -10.35 66.78 -19.69
CA LEU A 77 -9.48 65.63 -19.48
C LEU A 77 -8.01 65.97 -19.75
N ILE A 78 -7.69 66.60 -20.89
CA ILE A 78 -6.32 67.04 -21.21
C ILE A 78 -5.78 68.00 -20.14
N LEU A 79 -6.59 68.99 -19.75
CA LEU A 79 -6.21 69.97 -18.72
C LEU A 79 -5.99 69.30 -17.36
N ALA A 80 -6.83 68.33 -16.98
CA ALA A 80 -6.67 67.57 -15.74
C ALA A 80 -5.37 66.78 -15.74
N LEU A 81 -5.05 66.07 -16.83
CA LEU A 81 -3.81 65.31 -16.96
C LEU A 81 -2.56 66.21 -16.95
N ARG A 82 -2.59 67.37 -17.64
CA ARG A 82 -1.51 68.36 -17.58
C ARG A 82 -1.29 68.94 -16.18
N ARG A 83 -2.38 69.10 -15.41
CA ARG A 83 -2.33 69.48 -13.99
C ARG A 83 -1.93 68.33 -13.06
N ARG A 84 -1.55 67.18 -13.62
CA ARG A 84 -1.15 65.97 -12.90
C ARG A 84 -2.27 65.41 -12.01
N ALA A 85 -3.53 65.63 -12.38
CA ALA A 85 -4.66 65.01 -11.69
C ALA A 85 -4.81 63.54 -12.13
N THR A 86 -5.10 62.67 -11.17
CA THR A 86 -5.42 61.27 -11.43
C THR A 86 -6.90 61.16 -11.76
N LEU A 87 -7.22 60.74 -12.99
CA LEU A 87 -8.59 60.54 -13.45
C LEU A 87 -9.05 59.08 -13.23
N ASP A 88 -10.35 58.85 -13.35
CA ASP A 88 -10.90 57.49 -13.34
C ASP A 88 -10.47 56.73 -14.59
N VAL A 89 -10.21 55.43 -14.45
CA VAL A 89 -9.69 54.59 -15.55
C VAL A 89 -10.72 54.45 -16.68
N ALA A 90 -12.01 54.43 -16.33
CA ALA A 90 -13.14 54.37 -17.24
C ALA A 90 -13.59 55.75 -17.75
N SER A 91 -12.81 56.82 -17.51
CA SER A 91 -13.14 58.16 -18.00
C SER A 91 -13.31 58.13 -19.52
N PRO A 92 -14.49 58.52 -20.06
CA PRO A 92 -14.76 58.42 -21.49
C PRO A 92 -13.93 59.42 -22.28
N VAL A 93 -13.30 58.97 -23.35
CA VAL A 93 -12.55 59.81 -24.28
C VAL A 93 -13.28 59.82 -25.62
N ARG A 94 -13.90 60.95 -25.97
CA ARG A 94 -14.75 61.06 -27.17
C ARG A 94 -13.92 61.11 -28.45
N ASN A 95 -12.74 61.73 -28.41
CA ASN A 95 -11.80 61.75 -29.53
C ASN A 95 -10.40 61.26 -29.11
N PRO A 96 -10.20 59.96 -28.89
CA PRO A 96 -8.96 59.40 -28.35
C PRO A 96 -7.71 59.79 -29.15
N GLU A 97 -7.80 59.81 -30.49
CA GLU A 97 -6.67 60.17 -31.36
C GLU A 97 -6.18 61.61 -31.15
N ARG A 98 -7.12 62.56 -31.07
CA ARG A 98 -6.79 63.98 -30.86
C ARG A 98 -6.32 64.26 -29.44
N VAL A 99 -6.89 63.56 -28.47
CA VAL A 99 -6.42 63.63 -27.08
C VAL A 99 -4.99 63.13 -26.98
N ALA A 100 -4.71 61.95 -27.56
CA ALA A 100 -3.36 61.38 -27.58
C ALA A 100 -2.35 62.31 -28.26
N SER A 101 -2.70 63.01 -29.35
CA SER A 101 -1.77 63.92 -30.05
C SER A 101 -1.44 65.19 -29.25
N LYS A 102 -2.34 65.65 -28.36
CA LYS A 102 -2.19 66.88 -27.56
C LYS A 102 -1.55 66.69 -26.19
N LEU A 103 -1.46 65.45 -25.71
CA LEU A 103 -0.79 65.10 -24.45
C LEU A 103 0.72 64.99 -24.65
N GLU A 104 1.49 65.46 -23.67
CA GLU A 104 2.95 65.27 -23.61
C GLU A 104 3.28 64.05 -22.76
N HIS A 105 4.48 63.48 -22.94
CA HIS A 105 4.94 62.29 -22.19
C HIS A 105 4.88 62.50 -20.68
N ASP A 106 5.32 63.66 -20.20
CA ASP A 106 5.36 64.01 -18.76
C ASP A 106 3.97 64.08 -18.11
N ALA A 107 2.91 64.28 -18.89
CA ALA A 107 1.54 64.32 -18.39
C ALA A 107 0.93 62.91 -18.21
N LEU A 108 1.56 61.88 -18.78
CA LEU A 108 1.06 60.50 -18.78
C LEU A 108 1.69 59.61 -17.69
N GLY A 109 2.83 60.03 -17.13
CA GLY A 109 3.55 59.30 -16.09
C GLY A 109 2.80 59.17 -14.75
N ASP A 110 3.41 58.45 -13.81
CA ASP A 110 2.90 58.19 -12.45
C ASP A 110 1.49 57.55 -12.43
N GLY A 111 1.11 56.83 -13.48
CA GLY A 111 -0.17 56.12 -13.57
C GLY A 111 -1.36 57.00 -13.96
N LYS A 112 -1.13 58.27 -14.31
CA LYS A 112 -2.19 59.22 -14.71
C LYS A 112 -2.70 58.97 -16.12
N GLY A 113 -1.82 58.54 -17.03
CA GLY A 113 -2.18 58.16 -18.38
C GLY A 113 -2.89 56.81 -18.50
N ILE A 114 -3.11 56.10 -17.38
CA ILE A 114 -3.86 54.83 -17.35
C ILE A 114 -5.36 55.14 -17.46
N ILE A 115 -5.82 55.31 -18.70
CA ILE A 115 -7.22 55.52 -19.09
C ILE A 115 -7.51 54.55 -20.24
N ALA A 116 -8.58 53.77 -20.14
CA ALA A 116 -8.85 52.64 -21.04
C ALA A 116 -8.91 53.06 -22.52
N ASP A 117 -9.69 54.09 -22.86
CA ASP A 117 -9.85 54.56 -24.24
C ASP A 117 -8.54 55.12 -24.84
N LEU A 118 -7.68 55.73 -24.00
CA LEU A 118 -6.38 56.23 -24.43
C LEU A 118 -5.42 55.08 -24.73
N ILE A 119 -5.39 54.06 -23.87
CA ILE A 119 -4.59 52.85 -24.07
C ILE A 119 -5.06 52.11 -25.33
N VAL A 120 -6.37 51.98 -25.55
CA VAL A 120 -6.95 51.38 -26.77
C VAL A 120 -6.45 52.09 -28.02
N GLN A 121 -6.58 53.42 -28.06
CA GLN A 121 -6.17 54.19 -29.22
C GLN A 121 -4.67 54.08 -29.51
N LEU A 122 -3.84 54.17 -28.46
CA LEU A 122 -2.40 54.05 -28.61
C LEU A 122 -2.00 52.64 -29.02
N SER A 123 -2.65 51.60 -28.49
CA SER A 123 -2.40 50.20 -28.87
C SER A 123 -2.76 49.91 -30.33
N LEU A 124 -3.79 50.57 -30.86
CA LEU A 124 -4.21 50.44 -32.26
C LEU A 124 -3.31 51.22 -33.23
N SER A 125 -2.80 52.38 -32.81
CA SER A 125 -2.14 53.34 -33.72
C SER A 125 -0.62 53.42 -33.59
N ALA A 126 -0.03 52.90 -32.51
CA ALA A 126 1.41 52.92 -32.29
C ALA A 126 2.14 51.89 -33.20
N PRO A 127 3.14 52.33 -33.98
CA PRO A 127 4.01 51.42 -34.73
C PRO A 127 5.03 50.78 -33.77
N LEU A 128 4.71 49.60 -33.24
CA LEU A 128 5.53 48.89 -32.25
C LEU A 128 6.94 48.53 -32.74
N THR A 129 7.21 48.57 -34.05
CA THR A 129 8.53 48.39 -34.66
C THR A 129 9.41 49.65 -34.58
N GLU A 130 8.82 50.82 -34.34
CA GLU A 130 9.50 52.12 -34.28
C GLU A 130 9.40 52.70 -32.86
N LEU A 131 10.34 52.33 -32.00
CA LEU A 131 10.38 52.77 -30.59
C LEU A 131 10.57 54.30 -30.43
N SER A 132 11.04 54.98 -31.48
CA SER A 132 11.15 56.45 -31.51
C SER A 132 9.86 57.16 -31.87
N ASP A 133 8.81 56.46 -32.31
CA ASP A 133 7.53 57.09 -32.62
C ASP A 133 6.88 57.66 -31.36
N THR A 134 6.32 58.86 -31.49
CA THR A 134 5.73 59.58 -30.35
C THR A 134 4.56 58.84 -29.70
N ARG A 135 3.79 58.03 -30.45
CA ARG A 135 2.67 57.25 -29.87
C ARG A 135 3.21 56.02 -29.15
N THR A 136 4.23 55.36 -29.71
CA THR A 136 4.92 54.25 -29.05
C THR A 136 5.55 54.69 -27.73
N GLN A 137 6.21 55.84 -27.69
CA GLN A 137 6.78 56.42 -26.46
C GLN A 137 5.70 56.77 -25.43
N LYS A 138 4.57 57.36 -25.86
CA LYS A 138 3.45 57.64 -24.96
C LYS A 138 2.86 56.37 -24.36
N LEU A 139 2.68 55.33 -25.18
CA LEU A 139 2.20 54.04 -24.73
C LEU A 139 3.17 53.38 -23.76
N ASP A 140 4.46 53.40 -24.07
CA ASP A 140 5.52 52.88 -23.20
C ASP A 140 5.49 53.58 -21.83
N VAL A 141 5.45 54.93 -21.78
CA VAL A 141 5.34 55.67 -20.50
C VAL A 141 4.11 55.24 -19.68
N ILE A 142 2.97 55.04 -20.33
CA ILE A 142 1.74 54.58 -19.65
C ILE A 142 1.92 53.17 -19.10
N LEU A 143 2.45 52.25 -19.91
CA LEU A 143 2.67 50.85 -19.53
C LEU A 143 3.72 50.73 -18.42
N GLN A 144 4.87 51.40 -18.54
CA GLN A 144 5.91 51.40 -17.51
C GLN A 144 5.40 51.94 -16.17
N SER A 145 4.52 52.94 -16.19
CA SER A 145 3.86 53.46 -14.98
C SER A 145 2.97 52.42 -14.28
N GLY A 146 2.58 51.37 -15.00
CA GLY A 146 1.80 50.24 -14.49
C GLY A 146 2.48 49.46 -13.38
N HIS A 147 3.81 49.37 -13.35
CA HIS A 147 4.54 48.68 -12.27
C HIS A 147 4.25 49.28 -10.88
N GLN A 148 4.10 50.61 -10.81
CA GLN A 148 3.80 51.33 -9.57
C GLN A 148 2.30 51.51 -9.33
N ASN A 149 1.48 51.25 -10.36
CA ASN A 149 0.03 51.49 -10.36
C ASN A 149 -0.74 50.25 -10.85
N ALA A 150 -0.32 49.06 -10.40
CA ALA A 150 -0.78 47.78 -10.91
C ALA A 150 -2.32 47.64 -10.86
N GLY A 151 -2.97 48.05 -9.76
CA GLY A 151 -4.43 47.98 -9.63
C GLY A 151 -5.17 48.82 -10.68
N ARG A 152 -4.69 50.04 -10.97
CA ARG A 152 -5.27 50.91 -12.00
C ARG A 152 -5.05 50.32 -13.40
N LEU A 153 -3.86 49.80 -13.67
CA LEU A 153 -3.58 49.16 -14.96
C LEU A 153 -4.45 47.91 -15.14
N ALA A 154 -4.61 47.09 -14.10
CA ALA A 154 -5.45 45.90 -14.12
C ALA A 154 -6.92 46.26 -14.40
N GLU A 155 -7.45 47.33 -13.81
CA GLU A 155 -8.78 47.84 -14.13
C GLU A 155 -8.89 48.24 -15.61
N ALA A 156 -7.90 48.97 -16.14
CA ALA A 156 -7.90 49.37 -17.55
C ALA A 156 -7.88 48.16 -18.47
N VAL A 157 -7.00 47.20 -18.20
CA VAL A 157 -6.87 45.97 -18.98
C VAL A 157 -8.17 45.17 -18.92
N SER A 158 -8.80 45.02 -17.75
CA SER A 158 -10.09 44.35 -17.59
C SER A 158 -11.19 44.96 -18.47
N ILE A 159 -11.26 46.30 -18.55
CA ILE A 159 -12.20 47.01 -19.43
C ILE A 159 -11.90 46.74 -20.91
N ILE A 160 -10.62 46.80 -21.29
CA ILE A 160 -10.21 46.65 -22.70
C ILE A 160 -10.38 45.22 -23.21
N LEU A 161 -10.13 44.22 -22.36
CA LEU A 161 -10.32 42.81 -22.68
C LEU A 161 -11.78 42.45 -23.00
N ALA A 162 -12.74 43.21 -22.45
CA ALA A 162 -14.16 43.06 -22.74
C ALA A 162 -14.58 43.66 -24.10
N GLY A 163 -13.69 44.39 -24.79
CA GLY A 163 -13.94 45.03 -26.08
C GLY A 163 -13.07 44.51 -27.22
N ASP A 164 -13.14 45.17 -28.37
CA ASP A 164 -12.49 44.72 -29.62
C ASP A 164 -10.97 44.93 -29.65
N ALA A 165 -10.42 45.74 -28.73
CA ALA A 165 -9.01 46.12 -28.70
C ALA A 165 -8.11 45.16 -27.90
N ARG A 166 -8.60 43.95 -27.60
CA ARG A 166 -7.86 42.89 -26.91
C ARG A 166 -6.53 42.53 -27.57
N LEU A 167 -6.52 42.19 -28.86
CA LEU A 167 -5.31 41.73 -29.55
C LEU A 167 -4.24 42.84 -29.68
N PRO A 168 -4.59 44.08 -30.09
CA PRO A 168 -3.63 45.19 -30.14
C PRO A 168 -2.99 45.48 -28.78
N LEU A 169 -3.78 45.47 -27.69
CA LEU A 169 -3.26 45.71 -26.35
C LEU A 169 -2.22 44.66 -25.95
N VAL A 170 -2.54 43.38 -26.10
CA VAL A 170 -1.63 42.28 -25.73
C VAL A 170 -0.32 42.36 -26.51
N ARG A 171 -0.39 42.65 -27.82
CA ARG A 171 0.82 42.84 -28.65
C ARG A 171 1.65 44.02 -28.18
N ALA A 172 1.02 45.13 -27.83
CA ALA A 172 1.72 46.31 -27.31
C ALA A 172 2.39 46.03 -25.96
N MET A 173 1.68 45.38 -25.04
CA MET A 173 2.23 44.97 -23.75
C MET A 173 3.42 44.02 -23.91
N HIS A 174 3.30 42.99 -24.74
CA HIS A 174 4.41 42.08 -25.03
C HIS A 174 5.63 42.79 -25.63
N ALA A 175 5.42 43.75 -26.53
CA ALA A 175 6.50 44.46 -27.21
C ALA A 175 7.22 45.48 -26.32
N LEU A 176 6.49 46.19 -25.47
CA LEU A 176 7.03 47.34 -24.70
C LEU A 176 7.33 46.99 -23.24
N ALA A 177 6.50 46.17 -22.60
CA ALA A 177 6.59 45.88 -21.17
C ALA A 177 6.04 44.49 -20.83
N PRO A 178 6.73 43.41 -21.26
CA PRO A 178 6.25 42.03 -21.07
C PRO A 178 6.08 41.66 -19.59
N GLU A 179 6.88 42.23 -18.68
CA GLU A 179 6.80 41.96 -17.23
C GLU A 179 5.46 42.37 -16.59
N LEU A 180 4.69 43.24 -17.26
CA LEU A 180 3.38 43.64 -16.78
C LEU A 180 2.36 42.52 -16.77
N PHE A 181 2.51 41.46 -17.60
CA PHE A 181 1.60 40.32 -17.55
C PHE A 181 1.62 39.67 -16.16
N ALA A 182 2.80 39.40 -15.60
CA ALA A 182 2.95 38.85 -14.26
C ALA A 182 2.39 39.80 -13.18
N VAL A 183 2.68 41.11 -13.31
CA VAL A 183 2.18 42.14 -12.40
C VAL A 183 0.66 42.18 -12.37
N ILE A 184 0.02 42.20 -13.54
CA ILE A 184 -1.45 42.27 -13.67
C ILE A 184 -2.10 40.98 -13.14
N LEU A 185 -1.55 39.81 -13.48
CA LEU A 185 -2.05 38.51 -13.03
C LEU A 185 -2.01 38.35 -11.51
N SER A 186 -1.12 39.09 -10.84
CA SER A 186 -1.00 39.10 -9.37
C SER A 186 -1.95 40.09 -8.67
N THR A 187 -2.75 40.86 -9.41
CA THR A 187 -3.70 41.82 -8.82
C THR A 187 -5.03 41.17 -8.44
N GLU A 188 -5.70 41.72 -7.42
CA GLU A 188 -7.02 41.22 -6.95
C GLU A 188 -8.07 41.13 -8.06
N ARG A 189 -8.04 42.06 -9.03
CA ARG A 189 -8.99 42.08 -10.16
C ARG A 189 -8.88 40.84 -11.06
N PHE A 190 -7.68 40.29 -11.19
CA PHE A 190 -7.42 39.07 -11.96
C PHE A 190 -7.37 37.82 -11.07
N ASN A 191 -7.83 37.90 -9.81
CA ASN A 191 -8.17 36.71 -9.04
C ASN A 191 -9.50 36.10 -9.49
N GLU A 192 -10.38 36.88 -10.10
CA GLU A 192 -11.61 36.39 -10.72
C GLU A 192 -11.28 35.51 -11.94
N ALA A 193 -11.91 34.33 -12.01
CA ALA A 193 -11.64 33.31 -13.02
C ALA A 193 -11.83 33.84 -14.45
N ASP A 194 -12.93 34.56 -14.69
CA ASP A 194 -13.28 35.07 -16.02
C ASP A 194 -12.29 36.12 -16.53
N ALA A 195 -11.88 37.06 -15.67
CA ALA A 195 -10.92 38.10 -16.04
C ALA A 195 -9.55 37.49 -16.35
N ARG A 196 -9.09 36.54 -15.51
CA ARG A 196 -7.85 35.80 -15.71
C ARG A 196 -7.88 35.01 -17.01
N GLN A 197 -8.98 34.30 -17.27
CA GLN A 197 -9.18 33.54 -18.48
C GLN A 197 -9.21 34.42 -19.73
N ALA A 198 -9.88 35.58 -19.68
CA ALA A 198 -9.95 36.52 -20.80
C ALA A 198 -8.57 37.05 -21.21
N LEU A 199 -7.71 37.35 -20.22
CA LEU A 199 -6.33 37.77 -20.48
C LEU A 199 -5.52 36.64 -21.12
N VAL A 200 -5.59 35.42 -20.56
CA VAL A 200 -4.89 34.24 -21.12
C VAL A 200 -5.35 33.98 -22.56
N CYS A 201 -6.64 34.00 -22.85
CA CYS A 201 -7.17 33.84 -24.21
C CYS A 201 -6.66 34.94 -25.14
N GLY A 202 -6.63 36.20 -24.66
CA GLY A 202 -6.05 37.32 -25.41
C GLY A 202 -4.57 37.11 -25.73
N ILE A 203 -3.79 36.55 -24.81
CA ILE A 203 -2.38 36.18 -25.00
C ILE A 203 -2.24 35.11 -26.09
N MET A 204 -3.01 34.02 -25.99
CA MET A 204 -2.96 32.92 -26.96
C MET A 204 -3.39 33.35 -28.37
N ASP A 205 -4.38 34.22 -28.47
CA ASP A 205 -4.89 34.72 -29.77
C ASP A 205 -3.96 35.76 -30.42
N ALA A 206 -3.17 36.49 -29.62
CA ALA A 206 -2.40 37.64 -30.11
C ALA A 206 -0.95 37.32 -30.47
N LEU A 207 -0.34 36.36 -29.76
CA LEU A 207 1.09 36.04 -29.85
C LEU A 207 1.34 34.77 -30.67
N SER A 208 2.47 34.76 -31.38
CA SER A 208 2.94 33.58 -32.11
C SER A 208 3.56 32.54 -31.18
N GLN A 209 3.68 31.30 -31.66
CA GLN A 209 4.32 30.20 -30.94
C GLN A 209 5.72 30.54 -30.40
N GLN A 210 6.59 31.15 -31.21
CA GLN A 210 7.94 31.52 -30.78
C GLN A 210 7.94 32.56 -29.66
N GLN A 211 6.99 33.50 -29.69
CA GLN A 211 6.85 34.51 -28.63
C GLN A 211 6.36 33.90 -27.33
N LEU A 212 5.42 32.97 -27.40
CA LEU A 212 4.90 32.24 -26.25
C LEU A 212 5.97 31.36 -25.59
N GLU A 213 6.78 30.66 -26.37
CA GLU A 213 7.92 29.87 -25.86
C GLU A 213 8.89 30.74 -25.06
N VAL A 214 9.29 31.90 -25.60
CA VAL A 214 10.20 32.83 -24.92
C VAL A 214 9.57 33.39 -23.64
N MET A 215 8.28 33.69 -23.67
CA MET A 215 7.56 34.23 -22.52
C MET A 215 7.38 33.19 -21.41
N ALA A 216 7.02 31.95 -21.75
CA ALA A 216 6.86 30.86 -20.78
C ALA A 216 8.15 30.51 -20.04
N HIS A 217 9.32 30.70 -20.66
CA HIS A 217 10.61 30.54 -19.97
C HIS A 217 10.96 31.67 -19.01
N ARG A 218 10.37 32.86 -19.19
CA ARG A 218 10.68 34.06 -18.39
C ARG A 218 9.65 34.35 -17.32
N GLN A 219 8.43 33.86 -17.50
CA GLN A 219 7.28 34.17 -16.66
C GLN A 219 6.50 32.91 -16.31
N PRO A 220 5.82 32.85 -15.16
CA PRO A 220 5.05 31.69 -14.70
C PRO A 220 3.70 31.53 -15.45
N LEU A 221 3.70 31.71 -16.78
CA LEU A 221 2.49 31.65 -17.59
C LEU A 221 1.80 30.29 -17.49
N LEU A 222 2.56 29.20 -17.60
CA LEU A 222 2.00 27.84 -17.55
C LEU A 222 1.41 27.53 -16.17
N GLU A 223 2.03 28.00 -15.09
CA GLU A 223 1.52 27.85 -13.71
C GLU A 223 0.21 28.63 -13.50
N VAL A 224 0.12 29.83 -14.08
CA VAL A 224 -1.11 30.63 -14.06
C VAL A 224 -2.22 29.94 -14.85
N ILE A 225 -1.91 29.36 -16.01
CA ILE A 225 -2.90 28.60 -16.79
C ILE A 225 -3.31 27.33 -16.01
N ALA A 226 -2.36 26.62 -15.39
CA ALA A 226 -2.62 25.39 -14.62
C ALA A 226 -3.57 25.62 -13.42
N SER A 227 -3.46 26.78 -12.78
CA SER A 227 -4.26 27.17 -11.61
C SER A 227 -5.60 27.83 -11.95
N LEU A 228 -6.01 27.84 -13.22
CA LEU A 228 -7.33 28.33 -13.61
C LEU A 228 -8.43 27.42 -13.01
N THR A 229 -9.46 28.05 -12.45
CA THR A 229 -10.64 27.35 -11.93
C THR A 229 -11.72 27.14 -13.00
N GLY A 230 -11.81 28.04 -13.98
CA GLY A 230 -12.73 27.98 -15.12
C GLY A 230 -11.98 27.93 -16.46
N VAL A 231 -12.38 27.01 -17.33
CA VAL A 231 -11.68 26.74 -18.61
C VAL A 231 -12.60 26.75 -19.84
N ASN A 232 -13.88 27.07 -19.71
CA ASN A 232 -14.86 26.99 -20.81
C ASN A 232 -14.45 27.78 -22.08
N HIS A 233 -13.97 29.02 -21.95
CA HIS A 233 -13.48 29.81 -23.09
C HIS A 233 -12.14 29.30 -23.64
N LEU A 234 -11.30 28.73 -22.77
CA LEU A 234 -9.98 28.20 -23.12
C LEU A 234 -10.10 26.96 -24.01
N ILE A 235 -11.07 26.09 -23.71
CA ILE A 235 -11.30 24.81 -24.41
C ILE A 235 -11.63 25.03 -25.88
N THR A 236 -12.46 26.04 -26.17
CA THR A 236 -12.79 26.40 -27.55
C THR A 236 -11.54 26.80 -28.34
N GLY A 237 -10.64 27.56 -27.71
CA GLY A 237 -9.34 27.93 -28.28
C GLY A 237 -8.43 26.72 -28.50
N MET A 238 -8.25 25.89 -27.47
CA MET A 238 -7.44 24.66 -27.54
C MET A 238 -7.94 23.70 -28.63
N ALA A 239 -9.25 23.55 -28.78
CA ALA A 239 -9.87 22.73 -29.81
C ALA A 239 -9.52 23.18 -31.24
N SER A 240 -9.34 24.50 -31.47
CA SER A 240 -8.98 25.04 -32.78
C SER A 240 -7.61 24.57 -33.29
N ASN A 241 -6.65 24.36 -32.36
CA ASN A 241 -5.27 24.00 -32.67
C ASN A 241 -4.52 24.98 -33.59
N ILE A 242 -4.80 26.28 -33.49
CA ILE A 242 -4.19 27.30 -34.36
C ILE A 242 -3.19 28.13 -33.55
N ASP A 243 -2.02 28.42 -34.13
CA ASP A 243 -1.00 29.32 -33.59
C ASP A 243 -0.67 29.08 -32.10
N GLY A 244 -0.95 30.05 -31.23
CA GLY A 244 -0.66 29.95 -29.80
C GLY A 244 -1.38 28.81 -29.10
N TRP A 245 -2.57 28.45 -29.58
CA TRP A 245 -3.33 27.31 -29.05
C TRP A 245 -2.71 25.96 -29.46
N ALA A 246 -2.06 25.89 -30.62
CA ALA A 246 -1.32 24.70 -31.03
C ALA A 246 -0.09 24.47 -30.15
N TRP A 247 0.60 25.55 -29.79
CA TRP A 247 1.70 25.51 -28.83
C TRP A 247 1.24 24.99 -27.46
N LEU A 248 0.13 25.52 -26.94
CA LEU A 248 -0.43 25.11 -25.65
C LEU A 248 -0.85 23.63 -25.63
N ARG A 249 -1.27 23.07 -26.77
CA ARG A 249 -1.55 21.62 -26.90
C ARG A 249 -0.30 20.75 -26.99
N ARG A 250 0.81 21.28 -27.50
CA ARG A 250 2.08 20.54 -27.60
C ARG A 250 2.83 20.50 -26.27
N GLU A 251 2.81 21.61 -25.52
CA GLU A 251 3.31 21.71 -24.15
C GLU A 251 2.10 21.72 -23.19
N PRO A 252 1.41 20.58 -23.01
CA PRO A 252 0.13 20.55 -22.34
C PRO A 252 0.28 21.04 -20.90
N VAL A 253 -0.42 22.13 -20.60
CA VAL A 253 -0.62 22.57 -19.22
C VAL A 253 -1.39 21.50 -18.47
N ARG A 254 -0.95 21.19 -17.25
CA ARG A 254 -1.64 20.26 -16.35
C ARG A 254 -2.49 21.05 -15.37
N PHE A 255 -3.78 21.19 -15.66
CA PHE A 255 -4.71 21.88 -14.77
C PHE A 255 -4.84 21.15 -13.44
N ASN A 256 -4.80 21.89 -12.34
CA ASN A 256 -4.78 21.33 -10.98
C ASN A 256 -5.81 21.96 -10.02
N SER A 257 -6.60 22.93 -10.50
CA SER A 257 -7.49 23.75 -9.65
C SER A 257 -8.88 23.96 -10.26
N LEU A 258 -9.34 23.10 -11.18
CA LEU A 258 -10.64 23.26 -11.84
C LEU A 258 -11.79 23.21 -10.82
N SER A 259 -12.83 24.01 -11.03
CA SER A 259 -14.03 24.02 -10.19
C SER A 259 -15.06 22.98 -10.62
N ALA A 260 -15.99 22.66 -9.72
CA ALA A 260 -17.14 21.79 -10.02
C ALA A 260 -18.13 22.36 -11.06
N GLU A 261 -17.96 23.62 -11.47
CA GLU A 261 -18.78 24.23 -12.53
C GLU A 261 -18.31 23.82 -13.93
N VAL A 262 -17.15 23.17 -14.04
CA VAL A 262 -16.64 22.62 -15.30
C VAL A 262 -17.50 21.42 -15.69
N GLY A 263 -18.21 21.54 -16.82
CA GLY A 263 -19.09 20.47 -17.30
C GLY A 263 -18.33 19.20 -17.72
N ALA A 264 -19.03 18.06 -17.66
CA ALA A 264 -18.49 16.73 -17.97
C ALA A 264 -17.80 16.66 -19.35
N SER A 265 -18.39 17.24 -20.40
CA SER A 265 -17.81 17.22 -21.75
C SER A 265 -16.47 17.95 -21.83
N THR A 266 -16.30 19.01 -21.06
CA THR A 266 -15.04 19.76 -20.96
C THR A 266 -13.97 18.93 -20.26
N LEU A 267 -14.34 18.29 -19.14
CA LEU A 267 -13.42 17.47 -18.37
C LEU A 267 -12.95 16.25 -19.18
N GLU A 268 -13.85 15.59 -19.91
CA GLU A 268 -13.53 14.48 -20.81
C GLU A 268 -12.52 14.88 -21.91
N GLN A 269 -12.67 16.06 -22.52
CA GLN A 269 -11.72 16.57 -23.50
C GLN A 269 -10.33 16.81 -22.89
N LEU A 270 -10.27 17.37 -21.68
CA LEU A 270 -9.01 17.62 -20.99
C LEU A 270 -8.30 16.33 -20.60
N ILE A 271 -9.05 15.30 -20.18
CA ILE A 271 -8.51 13.94 -19.96
C ILE A 271 -7.91 13.41 -21.26
N GLY A 272 -8.67 13.46 -22.37
CA GLY A 272 -8.22 12.98 -23.67
C GLY A 272 -7.00 13.71 -24.22
N TRP A 273 -6.84 15.00 -23.91
CA TRP A 273 -5.66 15.79 -24.27
C TRP A 273 -4.49 15.67 -23.29
N ARG A 274 -4.64 14.90 -22.21
CA ARG A 274 -3.62 14.72 -21.15
C ARG A 274 -3.26 16.05 -20.47
N CYS A 275 -4.22 16.95 -20.33
CA CYS A 275 -4.04 18.29 -19.77
C CYS A 275 -4.44 18.40 -18.29
N LEU A 276 -4.59 17.29 -17.58
CA LEU A 276 -4.97 17.29 -16.16
C LEU A 276 -3.83 16.79 -15.30
N GLN A 277 -3.60 17.46 -14.17
CA GLN A 277 -2.80 16.91 -13.10
C GLN A 277 -3.70 16.06 -12.22
N LEU A 278 -3.33 14.79 -11.99
CA LEU A 278 -4.07 13.89 -11.10
C LEU A 278 -3.77 14.19 -9.62
N SER A 279 -4.02 15.42 -9.18
CA SER A 279 -4.03 15.76 -7.75
C SER A 279 -5.31 15.26 -7.09
N LEU A 280 -5.29 15.05 -5.78
CA LEU A 280 -6.47 14.53 -5.07
C LEU A 280 -7.76 15.34 -5.33
N PRO A 281 -7.75 16.70 -5.32
CA PRO A 281 -8.94 17.49 -5.67
C PRO A 281 -9.43 17.26 -7.10
N MET A 282 -8.50 17.08 -8.05
CA MET A 282 -8.84 16.86 -9.46
C MET A 282 -9.40 15.46 -9.69
N MET A 283 -8.85 14.44 -9.03
CA MET A 283 -9.39 13.08 -9.10
C MET A 283 -10.77 12.98 -8.45
N ALA A 284 -10.97 13.67 -7.32
CA ALA A 284 -12.27 13.79 -6.68
C ALA A 284 -13.28 14.48 -7.61
N LEU A 285 -12.89 15.57 -8.28
CA LEU A 285 -13.74 16.25 -9.26
C LEU A 285 -14.13 15.33 -10.44
N ILE A 286 -13.20 14.52 -10.96
CA ILE A 286 -13.50 13.53 -12.00
C ILE A 286 -14.56 12.54 -11.51
N LEU A 287 -14.38 11.99 -10.30
CA LEU A 287 -15.35 11.06 -9.73
C LEU A 287 -16.70 11.72 -9.45
N GLU A 288 -16.75 12.93 -8.88
CA GLU A 288 -18.00 13.66 -8.63
C GLU A 288 -18.77 13.98 -9.92
N THR A 289 -18.04 14.17 -11.04
CA THR A 289 -18.65 14.53 -12.32
C THR A 289 -19.19 13.31 -13.07
N PHE A 290 -18.51 12.17 -12.98
CA PHE A 290 -18.80 10.97 -13.79
C PHE A 290 -19.32 9.77 -13.00
N ALA A 291 -19.23 9.78 -11.66
CA ALA A 291 -19.81 8.78 -10.78
C ALA A 291 -20.88 9.41 -9.88
N ASP A 292 -22.01 8.72 -9.74
CA ASP A 292 -23.15 9.18 -8.94
C ASP A 292 -22.92 9.03 -7.41
N GLU A 293 -21.75 8.54 -6.97
CA GLU A 293 -21.45 8.18 -5.58
C GLU A 293 -20.24 8.93 -5.02
N GLY A 294 -20.43 9.62 -3.89
CA GLY A 294 -19.34 10.18 -3.09
C GLY A 294 -18.52 9.10 -2.38
N GLY A 295 -17.22 9.32 -2.18
CA GLY A 295 -16.33 8.41 -1.46
C GLY A 295 -14.86 8.63 -1.81
N ASP A 296 -13.98 7.80 -1.26
CA ASP A 296 -12.53 7.91 -1.45
C ASP A 296 -12.12 7.68 -2.92
N VAL A 297 -11.06 8.36 -3.33
CA VAL A 297 -10.45 8.21 -4.66
C VAL A 297 -9.59 6.95 -4.66
N SER A 298 -9.87 6.03 -5.57
CA SER A 298 -9.05 4.85 -5.80
C SER A 298 -8.84 4.62 -7.29
N CYS A 299 -7.77 3.94 -7.67
CA CYS A 299 -7.47 3.68 -9.07
C CYS A 299 -8.55 2.80 -9.70
N LYS A 300 -9.03 1.79 -8.98
CA LYS A 300 -10.20 1.00 -9.36
C LYS A 300 -11.37 1.88 -9.79
N ARG A 301 -11.75 2.85 -8.95
CA ARG A 301 -12.90 3.72 -9.24
C ARG A 301 -12.63 4.61 -10.45
N LEU A 302 -11.44 5.19 -10.57
CA LEU A 302 -11.08 6.03 -11.70
C LEU A 302 -11.09 5.27 -13.03
N ARG A 303 -10.55 4.05 -13.05
CA ARG A 303 -10.51 3.20 -14.25
C ARG A 303 -11.88 2.64 -14.61
N ALA A 304 -12.73 2.36 -13.61
CA ALA A 304 -14.10 1.90 -13.82
C ALA A 304 -14.98 2.91 -14.57
N LEU A 305 -14.61 4.20 -14.60
CA LEU A 305 -15.30 5.22 -15.40
C LEU A 305 -15.16 4.97 -16.92
N GLY A 306 -14.14 4.21 -17.35
CA GLY A 306 -13.90 3.91 -18.76
C GLY A 306 -13.55 5.14 -19.62
N LEU A 307 -13.09 6.23 -18.99
CA LEU A 307 -12.75 7.48 -19.68
C LEU A 307 -11.44 7.32 -20.47
N ALA A 308 -11.49 7.61 -21.77
CA ALA A 308 -10.33 7.51 -22.65
C ALA A 308 -9.24 8.52 -22.25
N GLY A 309 -8.08 8.03 -21.81
CA GLY A 309 -6.92 8.85 -21.46
C GLY A 309 -6.55 8.85 -19.97
N ILE A 310 -7.38 8.29 -19.07
CA ILE A 310 -7.05 8.17 -17.64
C ILE A 310 -5.77 7.33 -17.44
N ASP A 311 -5.69 6.16 -18.06
CA ASP A 311 -4.52 5.28 -17.94
C ASP A 311 -3.25 6.02 -18.40
N SER A 312 -3.32 6.73 -19.54
CA SER A 312 -2.22 7.57 -20.02
C SER A 312 -1.86 8.72 -19.07
N LEU A 313 -2.80 9.29 -18.31
CA LEU A 313 -2.50 10.33 -17.33
C LEU A 313 -1.74 9.76 -16.12
N ILE A 314 -2.09 8.55 -15.69
CA ILE A 314 -1.40 7.84 -14.61
C ILE A 314 0.02 7.48 -15.06
N GLU A 315 0.19 6.92 -16.27
CA GLU A 315 1.49 6.53 -16.83
C GLU A 315 2.47 7.69 -17.01
N ILE A 316 2.00 8.93 -17.14
CA ILE A 316 2.87 10.11 -17.29
C ILE A 316 3.67 10.42 -16.01
N ALA A 317 3.08 10.18 -14.84
CA ALA A 317 3.67 10.46 -13.54
C ALA A 317 3.08 9.53 -12.47
N PRO A 318 3.44 8.23 -12.50
CA PRO A 318 2.82 7.24 -11.62
C PRO A 318 3.15 7.47 -10.14
N GLU A 319 4.38 7.90 -9.82
CA GLU A 319 4.79 8.23 -8.45
C GLU A 319 3.95 9.36 -7.86
N ASP A 320 3.80 10.48 -8.58
CA ASP A 320 2.98 11.62 -8.15
C ASP A 320 1.53 11.19 -7.89
N PHE A 321 0.97 10.34 -8.76
CA PHE A 321 -0.37 9.79 -8.60
C PHE A 321 -0.49 8.96 -7.31
N ILE A 322 0.47 8.07 -7.05
CA ILE A 322 0.49 7.24 -5.82
C ILE A 322 0.60 8.13 -4.58
N PHE A 323 1.49 9.12 -4.58
CA PHE A 323 1.63 10.06 -3.47
C PHE A 323 0.34 10.84 -3.20
N GLU A 324 -0.37 11.26 -4.24
CA GLU A 324 -1.67 11.92 -4.10
C GLU A 324 -2.75 10.98 -3.53
N LEU A 325 -2.80 9.72 -3.97
CA LEU A 325 -3.71 8.72 -3.41
C LEU A 325 -3.44 8.50 -1.92
N MET A 326 -2.17 8.40 -1.52
CA MET A 326 -1.75 8.18 -0.13
C MET A 326 -2.00 9.37 0.81
N LYS A 327 -2.31 10.56 0.30
CA LYS A 327 -2.71 11.71 1.15
C LYS A 327 -4.07 11.52 1.83
N GLN A 328 -4.89 10.62 1.30
CA GLN A 328 -6.21 10.31 1.85
C GLN A 328 -6.10 9.59 3.19
N GLN A 329 -7.07 9.82 4.07
CA GLN A 329 -7.14 9.11 5.35
C GLN A 329 -7.85 7.76 5.19
N GLY A 330 -7.37 6.73 5.89
CA GLY A 330 -7.92 5.38 5.81
C GLY A 330 -7.29 4.54 4.70
N LYS A 331 -7.75 3.30 4.57
CA LYS A 331 -7.24 2.38 3.54
C LYS A 331 -8.09 2.46 2.28
N LEU A 332 -7.42 2.49 1.13
CA LEU A 332 -8.06 2.59 -0.17
C LEU A 332 -8.55 1.23 -0.66
N GLN A 333 -9.80 1.18 -1.12
CA GLN A 333 -10.39 -0.05 -1.67
C GLN A 333 -9.94 -0.24 -3.12
N GLU A 334 -9.19 -1.30 -3.37
CA GLU A 334 -8.69 -1.71 -4.68
C GLU A 334 -9.11 -3.15 -4.99
N ASP A 335 -8.98 -3.58 -6.24
CA ASP A 335 -9.07 -4.99 -6.63
C ASP A 335 -7.73 -5.48 -7.19
N THR A 336 -7.63 -6.79 -7.43
CA THR A 336 -6.37 -7.41 -7.88
C THR A 336 -5.86 -6.77 -9.19
N GLU A 337 -6.76 -6.41 -10.11
CA GLU A 337 -6.37 -5.82 -11.41
C GLU A 337 -5.89 -4.38 -11.28
N SER A 338 -6.60 -3.55 -10.51
CA SER A 338 -6.21 -2.15 -10.29
C SER A 338 -4.90 -2.05 -9.52
N LEU A 339 -4.73 -2.87 -8.48
CA LEU A 339 -3.52 -2.89 -7.66
C LEU A 339 -2.31 -3.40 -8.45
N ARG A 340 -2.48 -4.48 -9.24
CA ARG A 340 -1.42 -4.98 -10.13
C ARG A 340 -1.00 -3.92 -11.14
N TYR A 341 -1.96 -3.21 -11.73
CA TYR A 341 -1.68 -2.16 -12.68
C TYR A 341 -0.83 -1.03 -12.08
N ILE A 342 -1.21 -0.49 -10.91
CA ILE A 342 -0.46 0.63 -10.30
C ILE A 342 0.92 0.18 -9.83
N LEU A 343 1.02 -0.97 -9.15
CA LEU A 343 2.29 -1.47 -8.64
C LEU A 343 3.26 -1.81 -9.78
N GLY A 344 2.74 -2.30 -10.91
CA GLY A 344 3.50 -2.55 -12.14
C GLY A 344 4.05 -1.29 -12.82
N LEU A 345 3.51 -0.09 -12.53
CA LEU A 345 4.05 1.17 -13.04
C LEU A 345 5.27 1.67 -12.25
N VAL A 346 5.52 1.13 -11.07
CA VAL A 346 6.60 1.53 -10.15
C VAL A 346 7.42 0.31 -9.68
N GLU A 347 7.66 -0.65 -10.57
CA GLU A 347 8.42 -1.87 -10.27
C GLU A 347 9.83 -1.61 -9.73
N ASP A 348 10.43 -0.48 -10.12
CA ASP A 348 11.78 -0.09 -9.69
C ASP A 348 11.84 0.50 -8.26
N ASP A 349 10.69 0.84 -7.65
CA ASP A 349 10.60 1.44 -6.30
C ASP A 349 9.82 0.55 -5.33
N GLN A 350 10.53 -0.41 -4.72
CA GLN A 350 9.96 -1.35 -3.77
C GLN A 350 9.38 -0.67 -2.51
N GLU A 351 9.98 0.43 -2.04
CA GLU A 351 9.49 1.13 -0.85
C GLU A 351 8.13 1.79 -1.13
N LEU A 352 7.99 2.43 -2.30
CA LEU A 352 6.72 3.01 -2.71
C LEU A 352 5.65 1.94 -2.94
N GLN A 353 6.00 0.81 -3.53
CA GLN A 353 5.09 -0.34 -3.70
C GLN A 353 4.58 -0.85 -2.36
N GLU A 354 5.46 -1.08 -1.38
CA GLU A 354 5.08 -1.56 -0.06
C GLU A 354 4.20 -0.55 0.69
N ASN A 355 4.55 0.74 0.62
CA ASN A 355 3.78 1.81 1.25
C ASN A 355 2.36 1.90 0.66
N LEU A 356 2.22 1.86 -0.67
CA LEU A 356 0.92 1.80 -1.33
C LEU A 356 0.16 0.54 -0.95
N PHE A 357 0.82 -0.63 -0.96
CA PHE A 357 0.19 -1.88 -0.58
C PHE A 357 -0.37 -1.80 0.84
N GLN A 358 0.39 -1.35 1.83
CA GLN A 358 -0.10 -1.18 3.20
C GLN A 358 -1.25 -0.19 3.34
N HIS A 359 -1.28 0.84 2.49
CA HIS A 359 -2.34 1.85 2.44
C HIS A 359 -3.60 1.41 1.67
N THR A 360 -3.63 0.19 1.12
CA THR A 360 -4.79 -0.36 0.39
C THR A 360 -5.42 -1.54 1.12
N GLU A 361 -6.69 -1.81 0.79
CA GLU A 361 -7.40 -3.05 1.10
C GLU A 361 -7.77 -3.74 -0.22
N CYS A 362 -7.32 -4.98 -0.37
CA CYS A 362 -7.54 -5.85 -1.51
C CYS A 362 -7.11 -7.26 -1.11
N LEU A 363 -7.92 -8.27 -1.43
CA LEU A 363 -7.52 -9.67 -1.34
C LEU A 363 -7.06 -10.13 -2.72
N MET A 364 -5.85 -10.64 -2.80
CA MET A 364 -5.23 -11.07 -4.05
C MET A 364 -5.70 -12.47 -4.42
N ASP A 365 -6.17 -12.61 -5.66
CA ASP A 365 -6.59 -13.91 -6.20
C ASP A 365 -5.39 -14.81 -6.55
N ASP A 366 -4.29 -14.17 -6.94
CA ASP A 366 -3.05 -14.82 -7.32
C ASP A 366 -1.88 -13.88 -7.00
N LEU A 367 -0.75 -14.46 -6.60
CA LEU A 367 0.50 -13.75 -6.40
C LEU A 367 1.20 -13.48 -7.74
N GLU A 368 0.93 -14.29 -8.78
CA GLU A 368 1.55 -14.08 -10.09
C GLU A 368 1.23 -12.68 -10.66
N GLY A 369 2.27 -12.08 -11.25
CA GLY A 369 2.22 -10.73 -11.81
C GLY A 369 2.48 -9.60 -10.80
N PHE A 370 2.81 -9.93 -9.55
CA PHE A 370 3.36 -8.98 -8.57
C PHE A 370 4.85 -9.26 -8.32
N THR A 371 5.56 -8.26 -7.80
CA THR A 371 6.97 -8.33 -7.40
C THR A 371 7.15 -9.08 -6.07
N ASP A 372 8.34 -9.63 -5.84
CA ASP A 372 8.65 -10.51 -4.69
C ASP A 372 8.38 -9.86 -3.33
N ASN A 373 8.69 -8.57 -3.18
CA ASN A 373 8.37 -7.78 -1.97
C ASN A 373 6.86 -7.74 -1.68
N ILE A 374 6.02 -7.70 -2.72
CA ILE A 374 4.56 -7.72 -2.56
C ILE A 374 4.06 -9.13 -2.22
N TRP A 375 4.71 -10.19 -2.71
CA TRP A 375 4.38 -11.56 -2.30
C TRP A 375 4.61 -11.74 -0.80
N GLU A 376 5.77 -11.29 -0.31
CA GLU A 376 6.11 -11.29 1.11
C GLU A 376 5.04 -10.53 1.93
N LYS A 377 4.72 -9.28 1.54
CA LYS A 377 3.71 -8.47 2.24
C LYS A 377 2.31 -9.06 2.16
N ALA A 378 1.94 -9.71 1.05
CA ALA A 378 0.64 -10.34 0.90
C ALA A 378 0.44 -11.48 1.89
N LEU A 379 1.48 -12.31 2.10
CA LEU A 379 1.47 -13.38 3.09
C LEU A 379 1.53 -12.83 4.52
N GLU A 380 2.38 -11.84 4.80
CA GLU A 380 2.49 -11.22 6.14
C GLU A 380 1.17 -10.60 6.62
N LEU A 381 0.41 -10.00 5.71
CA LEU A 381 -0.85 -9.30 6.00
C LEU A 381 -2.09 -10.17 5.77
N ASP A 382 -1.92 -11.46 5.43
CA ASP A 382 -2.99 -12.41 5.11
C ASP A 382 -3.97 -11.88 4.04
N ARG A 383 -3.43 -11.23 2.99
CA ARG A 383 -4.18 -10.56 1.90
C ARG A 383 -4.36 -11.42 0.66
N VAL A 384 -4.65 -12.70 0.84
CA VAL A 384 -4.88 -13.65 -0.25
C VAL A 384 -6.28 -14.24 -0.16
N THR A 385 -6.92 -14.53 -1.29
CA THR A 385 -8.26 -15.14 -1.29
C THR A 385 -8.21 -16.65 -1.04
N SER A 386 -7.11 -17.31 -1.45
CA SER A 386 -6.92 -18.75 -1.32
C SER A 386 -5.54 -19.04 -0.71
N VAL A 387 -5.54 -19.47 0.54
CA VAL A 387 -4.34 -19.96 1.25
C VAL A 387 -3.59 -21.04 0.48
N PRO A 388 -4.23 -22.12 -0.01
CA PRO A 388 -3.48 -23.17 -0.70
C PRO A 388 -2.86 -22.69 -2.01
N ASN A 389 -3.56 -21.85 -2.79
CA ASN A 389 -3.00 -21.32 -4.04
C ASN A 389 -1.82 -20.41 -3.77
N ALA A 390 -1.96 -19.47 -2.83
CA ALA A 390 -0.87 -18.56 -2.46
C ALA A 390 0.35 -19.32 -1.92
N ALA A 391 0.13 -20.32 -1.08
CA ALA A 391 1.21 -21.15 -0.55
C ALA A 391 1.94 -21.94 -1.64
N TRP A 392 1.21 -22.52 -2.61
CA TRP A 392 1.81 -23.20 -3.75
C TRP A 392 2.61 -22.26 -4.64
N SER A 393 2.04 -21.10 -5.00
CA SER A 393 2.73 -20.09 -5.80
C SER A 393 4.00 -19.62 -5.09
N TYR A 394 3.92 -19.31 -3.78
CA TYR A 394 5.06 -18.88 -2.99
C TYR A 394 6.14 -19.96 -2.87
N TYR A 395 5.77 -21.21 -2.60
CA TYR A 395 6.72 -22.32 -2.50
C TYR A 395 7.48 -22.52 -3.82
N ILE A 396 6.78 -22.60 -4.95
CA ILE A 396 7.41 -22.81 -6.26
C ILE A 396 8.25 -21.58 -6.66
N GLY A 397 7.69 -20.37 -6.51
CA GLY A 397 8.29 -19.13 -7.00
C GLY A 397 9.44 -18.61 -6.15
N MET A 398 9.35 -18.71 -4.82
CA MET A 398 10.30 -18.11 -3.86
C MET A 398 11.18 -19.12 -3.15
N ILE A 399 10.75 -20.39 -3.00
CA ILE A 399 11.53 -21.42 -2.28
C ILE A 399 12.26 -22.33 -3.28
N VAL A 400 11.57 -22.89 -4.27
CA VAL A 400 12.15 -23.87 -5.21
C VAL A 400 12.95 -23.20 -6.32
N ARG A 401 12.35 -22.25 -7.05
CA ARG A 401 12.97 -21.63 -8.23
C ARG A 401 14.35 -21.00 -7.97
N PRO A 402 14.60 -20.27 -6.86
CA PRO A 402 15.93 -19.74 -6.58
C PRO A 402 17.00 -20.83 -6.35
N ILE A 403 16.60 -22.03 -5.92
CA ILE A 403 17.49 -23.17 -5.70
C ILE A 403 17.86 -23.82 -7.04
N GLU A 404 16.91 -23.90 -7.98
CA GLU A 404 17.10 -24.58 -9.27
C GLU A 404 17.77 -23.71 -10.35
N THR A 405 17.50 -22.39 -10.34
CA THR A 405 18.10 -21.42 -11.26
C THR A 405 18.88 -20.35 -10.49
N PRO A 406 20.10 -20.64 -10.00
CA PRO A 406 20.88 -19.76 -9.14
C PRO A 406 21.52 -18.56 -9.89
N SER A 407 20.83 -17.96 -10.85
CA SER A 407 21.37 -16.83 -11.64
C SER A 407 21.69 -15.62 -10.77
N GLU A 408 21.07 -15.51 -9.59
CA GLU A 408 21.37 -14.53 -8.55
C GLU A 408 21.49 -15.29 -7.23
N SER A 409 22.68 -15.31 -6.63
CA SER A 409 22.89 -15.96 -5.34
C SER A 409 22.25 -15.09 -4.26
N ILE A 410 21.00 -15.41 -3.91
CA ILE A 410 20.31 -14.84 -2.75
C ILE A 410 21.13 -15.18 -1.50
N ASP A 411 21.32 -14.20 -0.61
CA ASP A 411 22.09 -14.41 0.60
C ASP A 411 21.32 -15.27 1.62
N LYS A 412 22.03 -15.73 2.65
CA LYS A 412 21.43 -16.60 3.66
C LYS A 412 20.36 -15.87 4.48
N GLU A 413 20.52 -14.57 4.74
CA GLU A 413 19.58 -13.79 5.56
C GLU A 413 18.24 -13.65 4.84
N GLU A 414 18.27 -13.41 3.53
CA GLU A 414 17.10 -13.35 2.68
C GLU A 414 16.43 -14.72 2.52
N GLN A 415 17.19 -15.80 2.38
CA GLN A 415 16.63 -17.15 2.40
C GLN A 415 15.92 -17.49 3.71
N ASP A 416 16.53 -17.16 4.86
CA ASP A 416 15.93 -17.40 6.17
C ASP A 416 14.64 -16.56 6.32
N ARG A 417 14.64 -15.30 5.86
CA ARG A 417 13.45 -14.42 5.83
C ARG A 417 12.29 -15.03 5.04
N ILE A 418 12.53 -15.48 3.80
CA ILE A 418 11.51 -16.09 2.93
C ILE A 418 10.88 -17.32 3.61
N ARG A 419 11.71 -18.15 4.25
CA ARG A 419 11.26 -19.35 4.96
C ARG A 419 10.42 -19.00 6.19
N ASP A 420 10.84 -17.99 6.95
CA ASP A 420 10.12 -17.51 8.14
C ASP A 420 8.74 -16.95 7.77
N ILE A 421 8.65 -16.17 6.68
CA ILE A 421 7.36 -15.64 6.19
C ILE A 421 6.42 -16.78 5.80
N PHE A 422 6.92 -17.75 5.03
CA PHE A 422 6.12 -18.88 4.57
C PHE A 422 5.62 -19.77 5.72
N THR A 423 6.49 -20.13 6.65
CA THR A 423 6.13 -20.96 7.81
C THR A 423 5.17 -20.21 8.74
N ALA A 424 5.42 -18.93 9.01
CA ALA A 424 4.51 -18.12 9.83
C ALA A 424 3.13 -17.98 9.17
N PHE A 425 3.08 -17.81 7.84
CA PHE A 425 1.82 -17.75 7.08
C PHE A 425 1.01 -19.04 7.20
N LEU A 426 1.67 -20.20 7.01
CA LEU A 426 1.01 -21.50 7.15
C LEU A 426 0.57 -21.79 8.58
N ALA A 427 1.37 -21.43 9.60
CA ALA A 427 1.00 -21.59 11.00
C ALA A 427 -0.27 -20.78 11.36
N ARG A 428 -0.36 -19.52 10.91
CA ARG A 428 -1.55 -18.68 11.14
C ARG A 428 -2.80 -19.22 10.45
N ASN A 429 -2.63 -19.92 9.32
CA ASN A 429 -3.71 -20.39 8.46
C ASN A 429 -3.81 -21.92 8.39
N ALA A 430 -3.35 -22.64 9.42
CA ALA A 430 -3.15 -24.09 9.40
C ALA A 430 -4.41 -24.88 9.01
N CYS A 431 -5.58 -24.46 9.49
CA CYS A 431 -6.88 -25.06 9.14
C CYS A 431 -7.17 -24.99 7.63
N GLU A 432 -7.06 -23.80 7.02
CA GLU A 432 -7.29 -23.63 5.58
C GLU A 432 -6.16 -24.28 4.74
N ALA A 433 -4.95 -24.34 5.28
CA ALA A 433 -3.81 -24.99 4.64
C ALA A 433 -3.97 -26.51 4.51
N GLN A 434 -4.92 -27.16 5.20
CA GLN A 434 -5.31 -28.55 4.92
C GLN A 434 -5.70 -28.79 3.46
N ARG A 435 -6.17 -27.74 2.79
CA ARG A 435 -6.61 -27.79 1.40
C ARG A 435 -5.45 -27.77 0.40
N LEU A 436 -4.21 -27.64 0.87
CA LEU A 436 -3.00 -27.80 0.05
C LEU A 436 -2.98 -29.13 -0.71
N TRP A 437 -3.65 -30.14 -0.14
CA TRP A 437 -3.65 -31.52 -0.60
C TRP A 437 -4.91 -31.90 -1.39
N ASP A 438 -5.85 -30.96 -1.61
CA ASP A 438 -7.09 -31.21 -2.36
C ASP A 438 -6.79 -31.53 -3.83
N ASP A 439 -5.77 -30.88 -4.41
CA ASP A 439 -5.33 -31.06 -5.78
C ASP A 439 -4.07 -31.92 -5.85
N ALA A 440 -4.07 -32.92 -6.75
CA ALA A 440 -2.89 -33.74 -7.01
C ALA A 440 -1.82 -32.92 -7.75
N ARG A 441 -0.65 -32.78 -7.13
CA ARG A 441 0.55 -32.13 -7.70
C ARG A 441 1.75 -33.05 -7.59
N ASP A 442 2.64 -32.99 -8.57
CA ASP A 442 3.84 -33.83 -8.62
C ASP A 442 4.83 -33.45 -7.50
N GLU A 443 4.87 -32.17 -7.13
CA GLU A 443 5.73 -31.59 -6.09
C GLU A 443 5.14 -31.75 -4.67
N ALA A 444 4.01 -32.45 -4.51
CA ALA A 444 3.32 -32.60 -3.22
C ALA A 444 4.21 -33.22 -2.15
N ASP A 445 4.98 -34.25 -2.50
CA ASP A 445 5.81 -34.96 -1.53
C ASP A 445 7.07 -34.15 -1.13
N ASP A 446 7.57 -33.30 -2.04
CA ASP A 446 8.66 -32.34 -1.76
C ASP A 446 8.20 -31.24 -0.80
N LEU A 447 6.98 -30.70 -0.98
CA LEU A 447 6.41 -29.74 -0.06
C LEU A 447 6.19 -30.37 1.33
N LYS A 448 5.67 -31.60 1.40
CA LYS A 448 5.54 -32.32 2.68
C LYS A 448 6.89 -32.45 3.37
N ALA A 449 7.92 -32.92 2.66
CA ALA A 449 9.28 -33.05 3.18
C ALA A 449 9.82 -31.71 3.71
N TYR A 450 9.62 -30.64 2.95
CA TYR A 450 10.02 -29.28 3.33
C TYR A 450 9.32 -28.82 4.63
N LEU A 451 8.00 -28.99 4.74
CA LEU A 451 7.24 -28.57 5.91
C LEU A 451 7.64 -29.37 7.17
N LEU A 452 7.90 -30.67 7.02
CA LEU A 452 8.37 -31.52 8.12
C LEU A 452 9.76 -31.11 8.64
N ALA A 453 10.61 -30.59 7.75
CA ALA A 453 11.93 -30.07 8.09
C ALA A 453 11.92 -28.60 8.56
N SER A 454 10.77 -27.95 8.56
CA SER A 454 10.64 -26.53 8.93
C SER A 454 10.49 -26.31 10.44
N GLU A 455 10.51 -25.03 10.83
CA GLU A 455 10.32 -24.55 12.21
C GLU A 455 8.83 -24.50 12.64
N LEU A 456 7.90 -25.00 11.83
CA LEU A 456 6.47 -25.12 12.19
C LEU A 456 6.30 -25.95 13.47
N ASP A 457 5.45 -25.51 14.39
CA ASP A 457 5.16 -26.31 15.58
C ASP A 457 4.36 -27.59 15.26
N ASP A 458 4.43 -28.56 16.18
CA ASP A 458 3.80 -29.87 16.00
C ASP A 458 2.26 -29.78 15.85
N ASP A 459 1.60 -28.83 16.53
CA ASP A 459 0.15 -28.65 16.45
C ASP A 459 -0.25 -28.12 15.06
N SER A 460 0.48 -27.13 14.55
CA SER A 460 0.31 -26.61 13.18
C SER A 460 0.52 -27.71 12.13
N LEU A 461 1.51 -28.57 12.28
CA LEU A 461 1.74 -29.69 11.34
C LEU A 461 0.62 -30.72 11.39
N ASP A 462 0.13 -31.09 12.59
CA ASP A 462 -1.00 -32.03 12.73
C ASP A 462 -2.27 -31.47 12.09
N GLU A 463 -2.50 -30.16 12.22
CA GLU A 463 -3.61 -29.50 11.54
C GLU A 463 -3.41 -29.48 10.03
N ILE A 464 -2.27 -29.01 9.50
CA ILE A 464 -2.01 -28.92 8.06
C ILE A 464 -2.11 -30.28 7.37
N PHE A 465 -1.56 -31.34 7.97
CA PHE A 465 -1.58 -32.68 7.37
C PHE A 465 -2.86 -33.48 7.66
N GLY A 466 -3.82 -32.92 8.41
CA GLY A 466 -5.00 -33.64 8.89
C GLY A 466 -5.91 -34.24 7.80
N SER A 467 -5.84 -33.74 6.57
CA SER A 467 -6.61 -34.24 5.41
C SER A 467 -5.79 -35.17 4.49
N THR A 468 -4.52 -35.39 4.76
CA THR A 468 -3.60 -36.15 3.89
C THR A 468 -2.79 -37.19 4.65
N THR A 469 -1.94 -37.92 3.92
CA THR A 469 -0.99 -38.86 4.50
C THR A 469 0.43 -38.58 4.04
N VAL A 470 1.37 -38.76 4.96
CA VAL A 470 2.80 -38.64 4.71
C VAL A 470 3.42 -40.04 4.64
N GLY A 471 3.91 -40.39 3.45
CA GLY A 471 4.56 -41.67 3.17
C GLY A 471 6.09 -41.60 3.19
N PRO A 472 6.78 -42.68 2.78
CA PRO A 472 8.24 -42.72 2.77
C PRO A 472 8.87 -41.70 1.82
N GLU A 473 8.21 -41.39 0.69
CA GLU A 473 8.69 -40.42 -0.32
C GLU A 473 9.03 -39.05 0.31
N SER A 474 8.29 -38.63 1.35
CA SER A 474 8.51 -37.35 2.05
C SER A 474 9.42 -37.45 3.28
N LEU A 475 9.71 -38.67 3.77
CA LEU A 475 10.40 -38.89 5.06
C LEU A 475 11.83 -39.39 4.89
N VAL A 476 12.12 -40.10 3.80
CA VAL A 476 13.44 -40.70 3.56
C VAL A 476 14.51 -39.61 3.43
N GLY A 477 15.55 -39.70 4.25
CA GLY A 477 16.68 -38.78 4.21
C GLY A 477 16.43 -37.41 4.84
N LEU A 478 15.30 -37.20 5.53
CA LEU A 478 15.04 -35.97 6.28
C LEU A 478 16.04 -35.78 7.42
N ASN A 479 16.56 -34.56 7.55
CA ASN A 479 17.43 -34.16 8.65
C ASN A 479 16.64 -33.30 9.66
N ILE A 480 15.96 -33.96 10.59
CA ILE A 480 15.09 -33.32 11.59
C ILE A 480 15.49 -33.73 13.02
N SER A 481 14.99 -33.00 14.01
CA SER A 481 15.29 -33.26 15.43
C SER A 481 14.69 -34.59 15.92
N ALA A 482 15.28 -35.16 16.98
CA ALA A 482 14.77 -36.37 17.61
C ALA A 482 13.35 -36.17 18.19
N ASP A 483 13.05 -34.97 18.69
CA ASP A 483 11.72 -34.61 19.18
C ASP A 483 10.69 -34.63 18.03
N ARG A 484 11.07 -34.12 16.84
CA ARG A 484 10.20 -34.22 15.65
C ARG A 484 9.97 -35.66 15.23
N TRP A 485 10.99 -36.52 15.22
CA TRP A 485 10.81 -37.95 14.96
C TRP A 485 9.86 -38.61 15.98
N THR A 486 9.92 -38.19 17.24
CA THR A 486 9.00 -38.66 18.29
C THR A 486 7.56 -38.23 18.03
N PHE A 487 7.34 -36.99 17.56
CA PHE A 487 6.04 -36.50 17.12
C PHE A 487 5.50 -37.32 15.94
N LEU A 488 6.29 -37.50 14.88
CA LEU A 488 5.89 -38.24 13.67
C LEU A 488 5.51 -39.70 13.95
N ALA A 489 6.21 -40.35 14.90
CA ALA A 489 5.85 -41.69 15.36
C ALA A 489 4.42 -41.76 15.94
N GLN A 490 3.89 -40.66 16.47
CA GLN A 490 2.57 -40.58 17.10
C GLN A 490 1.50 -39.92 16.22
N ALA A 491 1.92 -39.16 15.20
CA ALA A 491 1.04 -38.39 14.32
C ALA A 491 0.09 -39.25 13.49
N HIS A 492 -1.19 -38.86 13.41
CA HIS A 492 -2.24 -39.64 12.74
C HIS A 492 -2.07 -39.71 11.21
N PHE A 493 -1.53 -38.64 10.61
CA PHE A 493 -1.30 -38.54 9.16
C PHE A 493 -0.11 -39.37 8.67
N VAL A 494 0.65 -40.02 9.55
CA VAL A 494 1.73 -40.96 9.17
C VAL A 494 1.18 -42.40 9.31
N PRO A 495 0.72 -43.06 8.23
CA PRO A 495 0.26 -44.45 8.28
C PRO A 495 1.43 -45.41 8.51
N PHE A 496 1.13 -46.69 8.75
CA PHE A 496 2.18 -47.72 8.83
C PHE A 496 2.84 -47.95 7.46
N ASP A 497 4.16 -47.86 7.41
CA ASP A 497 4.98 -48.28 6.28
C ASP A 497 6.33 -48.84 6.76
N GLY A 498 6.83 -49.86 6.06
CA GLY A 498 8.07 -50.55 6.43
C GLY A 498 9.32 -49.69 6.29
N GLN A 499 9.38 -48.83 5.27
CA GLN A 499 10.50 -47.90 5.08
C GLN A 499 10.43 -46.76 6.11
N VAL A 500 9.23 -46.28 6.43
CA VAL A 500 9.03 -45.27 7.48
C VAL A 500 9.49 -45.81 8.85
N LEU A 501 9.20 -47.08 9.15
CA LEU A 501 9.70 -47.72 10.37
C LEU A 501 11.23 -47.73 10.42
N GLU A 502 11.90 -48.05 9.31
CA GLU A 502 13.36 -48.05 9.22
C GLU A 502 13.95 -46.65 9.43
N GLU A 503 13.38 -45.63 8.81
CA GLU A 503 13.80 -44.23 8.98
C GLU A 503 13.62 -43.73 10.42
N ILE A 504 12.46 -43.99 11.04
CA ILE A 504 12.21 -43.65 12.44
C ILE A 504 13.22 -44.38 13.35
N GLY A 505 13.44 -45.68 13.14
CA GLY A 505 14.36 -46.47 13.96
C GLY A 505 15.82 -46.04 13.84
N ASN A 506 16.25 -45.65 12.64
CA ASN A 506 17.61 -45.16 12.39
C ASN A 506 17.89 -43.82 13.09
N ASN A 507 16.88 -42.95 13.20
CA ASN A 507 17.04 -41.61 13.77
C ASN A 507 16.68 -41.53 15.27
N ASP A 508 15.59 -42.18 15.70
CA ASP A 508 15.25 -42.34 17.12
C ASP A 508 14.66 -43.73 17.46
N PRO A 509 15.46 -44.62 18.09
CA PRO A 509 14.99 -45.92 18.56
C PRO A 509 13.88 -45.86 19.62
N THR A 510 13.66 -44.73 20.31
CA THR A 510 12.51 -44.61 21.22
C THR A 510 11.19 -44.33 20.50
N ALA A 511 11.25 -43.53 19.44
CA ALA A 511 10.12 -43.27 18.54
C ALA A 511 9.69 -44.54 17.78
N GLU A 512 10.62 -45.44 17.43
CA GLU A 512 10.31 -46.73 16.77
C GLU A 512 9.25 -47.52 17.54
N ALA A 513 9.42 -47.67 18.86
CA ALA A 513 8.48 -48.39 19.69
C ALA A 513 7.11 -47.68 19.75
N ALA A 514 7.09 -46.34 19.83
CA ALA A 514 5.85 -45.57 19.85
C ALA A 514 5.07 -45.72 18.54
N TYR A 515 5.78 -45.69 17.40
CA TYR A 515 5.22 -45.90 16.08
C TYR A 515 4.60 -47.30 15.93
N LEU A 516 5.35 -48.34 16.32
CA LEU A 516 4.85 -49.72 16.34
C LEU A 516 3.62 -49.89 17.23
N ILE A 517 3.60 -49.26 18.42
CA ILE A 517 2.47 -49.34 19.36
C ILE A 517 1.20 -48.72 18.77
N ARG A 518 1.33 -47.55 18.10
CA ARG A 518 0.21 -46.84 17.47
C ARG A 518 -0.33 -47.63 16.28
N CYS A 519 0.57 -48.12 15.43
CA CYS A 519 0.27 -48.79 14.18
C CYS A 519 0.19 -50.32 14.30
N TRP A 520 0.02 -50.87 15.51
CA TRP A 520 0.21 -52.30 15.77
C TRP A 520 -0.63 -53.22 14.87
N ALA A 521 -1.86 -52.81 14.57
CA ALA A 521 -2.78 -53.60 13.74
C ALA A 521 -2.18 -53.95 12.37
N ASP A 522 -1.49 -52.99 11.75
CA ASP A 522 -0.86 -53.15 10.43
C ASP A 522 0.60 -53.62 10.57
N ALA A 523 1.32 -53.13 11.59
CA ALA A 523 2.71 -53.45 11.83
C ALA A 523 2.95 -54.93 12.19
N ARG A 524 1.94 -55.59 12.79
CA ARG A 524 2.06 -56.97 13.29
C ARG A 524 2.49 -57.97 12.23
N ASP A 525 1.99 -57.81 11.00
CA ASP A 525 2.27 -58.74 9.90
C ASP A 525 3.63 -58.49 9.25
N TYR A 526 4.18 -57.28 9.43
CA TYR A 526 5.49 -56.90 8.91
C TYR A 526 6.63 -57.31 9.87
N VAL A 527 6.41 -57.17 11.17
CA VAL A 527 7.46 -57.32 12.18
C VAL A 527 7.68 -58.78 12.58
N VAL A 528 8.94 -59.21 12.56
CA VAL A 528 9.35 -60.51 13.11
C VAL A 528 9.51 -60.40 14.64
N LEU A 529 8.45 -60.72 15.38
CA LEU A 529 8.36 -60.52 16.85
C LEU A 529 9.58 -61.04 17.63
N ARG A 530 10.09 -62.21 17.27
CA ARG A 530 11.21 -62.86 17.97
C ARG A 530 12.57 -62.18 17.74
N LYS A 531 12.66 -61.25 16.78
CA LYS A 531 13.89 -60.56 16.40
C LYS A 531 13.95 -59.10 16.83
N LEU A 532 12.88 -58.56 17.43
CA LEU A 532 12.85 -57.17 17.89
C LEU A 532 13.96 -56.86 18.91
N ASP A 533 14.49 -55.64 18.88
CA ASP A 533 15.50 -55.19 19.83
C ASP A 533 14.97 -55.21 21.28
N PRO A 534 15.78 -55.61 22.27
CA PRO A 534 15.37 -55.62 23.68
C PRO A 534 14.74 -54.31 24.16
N LYS A 535 15.32 -53.15 23.81
CA LYS A 535 14.80 -51.83 24.23
C LYS A 535 13.38 -51.61 23.70
N THR A 536 13.15 -51.91 22.42
CA THR A 536 11.84 -51.82 21.76
C THR A 536 10.83 -52.77 22.41
N VAL A 537 11.20 -54.03 22.69
CA VAL A 537 10.35 -54.98 23.40
C VAL A 537 10.00 -54.50 24.81
N GLY A 538 10.95 -53.88 25.52
CA GLY A 538 10.71 -53.31 26.86
C GLY A 538 9.66 -52.19 26.86
N LEU A 539 9.67 -51.34 25.84
CA LEU A 539 8.68 -50.26 25.68
C LEU A 539 7.31 -50.82 25.29
N ILE A 540 7.26 -51.71 24.28
CA ILE A 540 6.03 -52.36 23.81
C ILE A 540 5.36 -53.20 24.92
N SER A 541 6.15 -53.83 25.79
CA SER A 541 5.66 -54.67 26.88
C SER A 541 4.69 -53.96 27.85
N ALA A 542 4.74 -52.62 27.92
CA ALA A 542 3.84 -51.83 28.73
C ALA A 542 2.55 -51.38 27.98
N ALA A 543 2.49 -51.53 26.66
CA ALA A 543 1.41 -51.05 25.83
C ALA A 543 0.19 -51.97 25.88
N ARG A 544 -0.98 -51.39 26.15
CA ARG A 544 -2.24 -52.16 26.21
C ARG A 544 -2.84 -52.49 24.84
N SER A 545 -2.52 -51.70 23.81
CA SER A 545 -2.99 -51.92 22.44
C SER A 545 -2.42 -53.20 21.82
N VAL A 546 -1.22 -53.61 22.25
CA VAL A 546 -0.56 -54.82 21.77
C VAL A 546 -1.10 -56.05 22.52
N PRO A 547 -1.57 -57.12 21.82
CA PRO A 547 -2.03 -58.36 22.45
C PRO A 547 -0.95 -59.03 23.31
N ILE A 548 -1.35 -59.60 24.45
CA ILE A 548 -0.39 -60.29 25.34
C ILE A 548 0.29 -61.49 24.68
N GLY A 549 -0.36 -62.13 23.70
CA GLY A 549 0.22 -63.22 22.92
C GLY A 549 1.41 -62.79 22.09
N ASP A 550 1.34 -61.62 21.47
CA ASP A 550 2.45 -61.06 20.69
C ASP A 550 3.61 -60.64 21.61
N ILE A 551 3.30 -59.98 22.74
CA ILE A 551 4.31 -59.66 23.76
C ILE A 551 4.99 -60.94 24.23
N ALA A 552 4.24 -61.99 24.52
CA ALA A 552 4.80 -63.27 24.93
C ALA A 552 5.76 -63.87 23.89
N GLU A 553 5.43 -63.78 22.60
CA GLU A 553 6.31 -64.23 21.51
C GLU A 553 7.58 -63.38 21.40
N MET A 554 7.51 -62.06 21.62
CA MET A 554 8.69 -61.20 21.71
C MET A 554 9.62 -61.62 22.85
N TRP A 555 9.04 -61.89 24.03
CA TRP A 555 9.77 -62.37 25.20
C TRP A 555 10.38 -63.77 24.97
N GLU A 556 9.70 -64.63 24.21
CA GLU A 556 10.24 -65.92 23.77
C GLU A 556 11.55 -65.71 22.98
N GLY A 557 11.54 -64.81 22.00
CA GLY A 557 12.71 -64.49 21.18
C GLY A 557 13.85 -63.83 21.94
N LEU A 558 13.56 -63.00 22.95
CA LEU A 558 14.59 -62.43 23.84
C LEU A 558 15.28 -63.50 24.69
N VAL A 559 14.52 -64.51 25.15
CA VAL A 559 15.10 -65.62 25.92
C VAL A 559 15.90 -66.55 25.01
N GLU A 560 15.42 -66.81 23.79
CA GLU A 560 16.16 -67.60 22.78
C GLU A 560 17.52 -66.98 22.42
N ARG A 561 17.60 -65.65 22.42
CA ARG A 561 18.84 -64.89 22.13
C ARG A 561 19.68 -64.56 23.37
N GLU A 562 19.26 -65.00 24.56
CA GLU A 562 19.92 -64.70 25.84
C GLU A 562 19.95 -63.20 26.21
N GLU A 563 19.02 -62.41 25.69
CA GLU A 563 18.94 -60.94 25.89
C GLU A 563 17.92 -60.53 26.96
N ALA A 564 17.10 -61.47 27.46
CA ALA A 564 16.03 -61.21 28.42
C ALA A 564 16.51 -60.68 29.79
N SER A 565 17.80 -60.83 30.13
CA SER A 565 18.39 -60.33 31.38
C SER A 565 18.83 -58.86 31.31
N GLN A 566 18.71 -58.20 30.16
CA GLN A 566 19.06 -56.78 30.03
C GLN A 566 18.18 -55.91 30.93
N ALA A 567 18.80 -54.94 31.61
CA ALA A 567 18.15 -54.08 32.60
C ALA A 567 16.94 -53.32 32.03
N THR A 568 17.00 -52.95 30.74
CA THR A 568 15.96 -52.24 29.98
C THR A 568 14.65 -53.02 29.87
N VAL A 569 14.70 -54.35 29.86
CA VAL A 569 13.53 -55.22 29.63
C VAL A 569 13.14 -56.00 30.87
N VAL A 570 14.12 -56.52 31.62
CA VAL A 570 13.88 -57.39 32.79
C VAL A 570 13.05 -56.70 33.87
N GLY A 571 13.11 -55.35 33.96
CA GLY A 571 12.26 -54.56 34.84
C GLY A 571 10.78 -54.60 34.48
N LYS A 572 10.43 -54.91 33.23
CA LYS A 572 9.06 -55.01 32.73
C LYS A 572 8.48 -56.43 32.84
N LEU A 573 9.29 -57.45 33.17
CA LEU A 573 8.84 -58.84 33.22
C LEU A 573 7.70 -59.06 34.22
N ALA A 574 7.76 -58.43 35.39
CA ALA A 574 6.70 -58.53 36.40
C ALA A 574 5.38 -57.93 35.91
N LEU A 575 5.45 -56.80 35.20
CA LEU A 575 4.29 -56.16 34.57
C LEU A 575 3.66 -57.08 33.51
N VAL A 576 4.47 -57.68 32.65
CA VAL A 576 4.01 -58.62 31.61
C VAL A 576 3.38 -59.86 32.25
N CYS A 577 3.99 -60.42 33.30
CA CYS A 577 3.42 -61.56 34.02
C CYS A 577 2.09 -61.22 34.71
N ALA A 578 1.98 -60.03 35.30
CA ALA A 578 0.73 -59.55 35.90
C ALA A 578 -0.39 -59.42 34.84
N ARG A 579 -0.06 -58.88 33.66
CA ARG A 579 -0.98 -58.78 32.53
C ARG A 579 -1.39 -60.15 32.01
N ALA A 580 -0.43 -61.03 31.74
CA ALA A 580 -0.69 -62.41 31.33
C ALA A 580 -1.55 -63.15 32.36
N ASN A 581 -1.33 -62.92 33.65
CA ASN A 581 -2.20 -63.45 34.69
C ASN A 581 -3.62 -62.91 34.58
N ALA A 582 -3.81 -61.60 34.45
CA ALA A 582 -5.14 -61.00 34.33
C ALA A 582 -5.92 -61.51 33.12
N GLU A 583 -5.24 -61.70 31.99
CA GLU A 583 -5.83 -62.20 30.73
C GLU A 583 -5.88 -63.75 30.65
N ASN A 584 -5.52 -64.46 31.73
CA ASN A 584 -5.41 -65.93 31.78
C ASN A 584 -4.49 -66.55 30.70
N PHE A 585 -3.50 -65.77 30.25
CA PHE A 585 -2.45 -66.22 29.33
C PHE A 585 -1.31 -66.90 30.10
N VAL A 586 -0.68 -67.91 29.48
CA VAL A 586 0.48 -68.62 30.04
C VAL A 586 1.70 -68.27 29.21
N MET A 587 2.75 -67.76 29.86
CA MET A 587 3.99 -67.39 29.17
C MET A 587 4.64 -68.61 28.47
N PRO A 588 5.51 -68.40 27.46
CA PRO A 588 6.23 -69.47 26.79
C PRO A 588 7.15 -70.24 27.75
N ARG A 589 7.37 -71.54 27.46
CA ARG A 589 8.09 -72.44 28.38
C ARG A 589 9.54 -72.07 28.61
N ASN A 590 10.21 -71.52 27.60
CA ASN A 590 11.60 -71.06 27.71
C ASN A 590 11.74 -69.87 28.69
N CYS A 591 10.71 -69.04 28.87
CA CYS A 591 10.70 -67.96 29.87
C CYS A 591 10.69 -68.45 31.33
N ARG A 592 10.53 -69.75 31.58
CA ARG A 592 10.48 -70.33 32.93
C ARG A 592 11.68 -69.95 33.80
N SER A 593 12.90 -70.06 33.26
CA SER A 593 14.13 -69.81 34.01
C SER A 593 14.26 -68.35 34.42
N ILE A 594 14.00 -67.42 33.50
CA ILE A 594 14.10 -65.98 33.75
C ILE A 594 13.00 -65.50 34.72
N ILE A 595 11.76 -66.02 34.61
CA ILE A 595 10.68 -65.70 35.55
C ILE A 595 11.01 -66.20 36.96
N ALA A 596 11.49 -67.44 37.08
CA ALA A 596 11.89 -68.03 38.36
C ALA A 596 13.08 -67.28 38.99
N SER A 597 14.10 -66.97 38.21
CA SER A 597 15.28 -66.22 38.66
C SER A 597 14.89 -64.83 39.15
N ARG A 598 14.08 -64.10 38.36
CA ARG A 598 13.64 -62.74 38.69
C ARG A 598 12.80 -62.71 39.96
N ALA A 599 11.91 -63.69 40.16
CA ALA A 599 11.06 -63.79 41.34
C ALA A 599 11.85 -63.94 42.67
N CYS A 600 13.07 -64.48 42.61
CA CYS A 600 13.96 -64.62 43.77
C CYS A 600 14.72 -63.34 44.13
N GLU A 601 14.62 -62.27 43.33
CA GLU A 601 15.39 -61.04 43.56
C GLU A 601 14.82 -60.17 44.69
N ALA A 602 15.72 -59.65 45.54
CA ALA A 602 15.39 -58.84 46.71
C ALA A 602 14.77 -57.46 46.38
N ILE A 603 14.92 -56.99 45.15
CA ILE A 603 14.55 -55.63 44.70
C ILE A 603 13.04 -55.50 44.40
N LEU A 604 12.35 -56.61 44.12
CA LEU A 604 10.94 -56.60 43.72
C LEU A 604 9.98 -56.31 44.87
N SER A 605 8.88 -55.62 44.57
CA SER A 605 7.75 -55.47 45.49
C SER A 605 7.05 -56.81 45.73
N GLN A 606 6.31 -56.90 46.86
CA GLN A 606 5.54 -58.10 47.19
C GLN A 606 4.56 -58.49 46.07
N ARG A 607 3.89 -57.51 45.46
CA ARG A 607 2.91 -57.74 44.39
C ARG A 607 3.59 -58.30 43.14
N GLU A 608 4.70 -57.72 42.71
CA GLU A 608 5.46 -58.19 41.54
C GLU A 608 5.96 -59.62 41.73
N ARG A 609 6.45 -59.95 42.93
CA ARG A 609 6.85 -61.33 43.27
C ARG A 609 5.69 -62.32 43.21
N GLN A 610 4.51 -61.93 43.70
CA GLN A 610 3.32 -62.78 43.64
C GLN A 610 2.89 -63.06 42.18
N GLU A 611 2.93 -62.05 41.31
CA GLU A 611 2.57 -62.19 39.90
C GLU A 611 3.56 -63.08 39.13
N LEU A 612 4.86 -62.90 39.37
CA LEU A 612 5.91 -63.76 38.81
C LEU A 612 5.78 -65.20 39.33
N LEU A 613 5.54 -65.39 40.63
CA LEU A 613 5.34 -66.72 41.22
C LEU A 613 4.12 -67.42 40.61
N HIS A 614 3.02 -66.70 40.40
CA HIS A 614 1.83 -67.27 39.78
C HIS A 614 2.11 -67.75 38.34
N GLN A 615 2.83 -66.99 37.53
CA GLN A 615 3.26 -67.45 36.20
C GLN A 615 4.26 -68.61 36.28
N ALA A 616 5.22 -68.58 37.22
CA ALA A 616 6.17 -69.67 37.45
C ALA A 616 5.45 -71.00 37.80
N LEU A 617 4.37 -70.93 38.60
CA LEU A 617 3.54 -72.09 38.92
C LEU A 617 2.82 -72.63 37.68
N LYS A 618 2.23 -71.77 36.85
CA LYS A 618 1.62 -72.15 35.56
C LYS A 618 2.64 -72.81 34.60
N LEU A 619 3.91 -72.40 34.69
CA LEU A 619 5.03 -72.97 33.94
C LEU A 619 5.63 -74.26 34.55
N HIS A 620 4.95 -74.84 35.55
CA HIS A 620 5.35 -76.09 36.22
C HIS A 620 6.76 -76.05 36.85
N VAL A 621 7.11 -74.92 37.46
CA VAL A 621 8.29 -74.83 38.35
C VAL A 621 8.16 -75.82 39.52
N ASP A 622 9.29 -76.37 39.97
CA ASP A 622 9.34 -77.38 41.03
C ASP A 622 9.16 -76.77 42.43
N TRP A 623 9.02 -77.64 43.43
CA TRP A 623 8.83 -77.18 44.81
C TRP A 623 10.08 -76.47 45.35
N ALA A 624 11.29 -76.87 44.94
CA ALA A 624 12.53 -76.25 45.40
C ALA A 624 12.55 -74.75 45.08
N ILE A 625 12.31 -74.36 43.83
CA ILE A 625 12.26 -72.96 43.41
C ILE A 625 10.99 -72.25 43.94
N THR A 626 9.86 -72.95 43.97
CA THR A 626 8.62 -72.39 44.55
C THR A 626 8.84 -72.01 46.02
N SER A 627 9.50 -72.86 46.79
CA SER A 627 9.77 -72.67 48.21
C SER A 627 10.70 -71.49 48.48
N SER A 628 11.72 -71.26 47.64
CA SER A 628 12.62 -70.11 47.79
C SER A 628 11.91 -68.78 47.55
N ILE A 629 11.00 -68.72 46.58
CA ILE A 629 10.21 -67.52 46.30
C ILE A 629 9.20 -67.28 47.43
N LEU A 630 8.49 -68.33 47.90
CA LEU A 630 7.55 -68.25 49.02
C LEU A 630 8.19 -67.77 50.32
N ALA A 631 9.44 -68.15 50.60
CA ALA A 631 10.19 -67.70 51.77
C ALA A 631 10.40 -66.16 51.80
N SER A 632 10.42 -65.54 50.61
CA SER A 632 10.62 -64.10 50.44
C SER A 632 9.32 -63.30 50.39
N LEU A 633 8.16 -63.95 50.52
CA LEU A 633 6.85 -63.32 50.61
C LEU A 633 6.43 -63.09 52.08
N THR A 634 5.87 -61.92 52.36
CA THR A 634 5.32 -61.56 53.67
C THR A 634 3.84 -61.99 53.79
N GLY A 635 3.25 -61.95 54.98
CA GLY A 635 1.84 -62.33 55.18
C GLY A 635 1.60 -63.82 55.49
N GLY A 636 2.63 -64.55 55.94
CA GLY A 636 2.49 -65.93 56.40
C GLY A 636 2.83 -67.00 55.36
N TYR A 637 3.20 -66.61 54.13
CA TYR A 637 3.62 -67.56 53.07
C TYR A 637 4.83 -68.41 53.45
N ALA A 638 5.80 -67.86 54.19
CA ALA A 638 6.93 -68.62 54.72
C ALA A 638 6.50 -69.76 55.68
N GLU A 639 5.33 -69.65 56.33
CA GLU A 639 4.82 -70.70 57.21
C GLU A 639 4.34 -71.95 56.45
N LEU A 640 4.07 -71.83 55.14
CA LEU A 640 3.77 -72.98 54.27
C LEU A 640 4.98 -73.93 54.13
N LEU A 641 6.18 -73.46 54.44
CA LEU A 641 7.43 -74.23 54.40
C LEU A 641 7.68 -75.02 55.69
N GLY A 642 6.92 -74.73 56.76
CA GLY A 642 7.07 -75.38 58.06
C GLY A 642 6.08 -76.53 58.30
N ASP A 643 6.15 -77.14 59.47
CA ASP A 643 5.33 -78.32 59.83
C ASP A 643 3.88 -78.00 60.27
N LYS A 644 3.45 -76.74 60.17
CA LYS A 644 2.10 -76.33 60.57
C LYS A 644 1.06 -76.96 59.65
N ARG A 645 0.08 -77.68 60.22
CA ARG A 645 -1.01 -78.35 59.47
C ARG A 645 -1.91 -77.39 58.68
N THR A 646 -2.04 -76.15 59.15
CA THR A 646 -2.86 -75.09 58.53
C THR A 646 -2.17 -73.75 58.69
N VAL A 647 -2.15 -72.94 57.63
CA VAL A 647 -1.58 -71.59 57.58
C VAL A 647 -2.69 -70.61 57.19
N ARG A 648 -2.66 -69.41 57.79
CA ARG A 648 -3.57 -68.32 57.45
C ARG A 648 -2.82 -67.32 56.58
N LEU A 649 -3.32 -67.09 55.37
CA LEU A 649 -2.77 -66.14 54.40
C LEU A 649 -3.74 -64.98 54.21
N PRO A 650 -3.29 -63.82 53.67
CA PRO A 650 -4.18 -62.70 53.43
C PRO A 650 -5.25 -63.08 52.39
N ASN A 651 -6.38 -62.38 52.40
CA ASN A 651 -7.52 -62.66 51.52
C ASN A 651 -7.67 -61.59 50.43
N SER A 652 -6.57 -61.22 49.76
CA SER A 652 -6.67 -60.44 48.52
C SER A 652 -6.98 -61.36 47.35
N GLU A 653 -7.48 -60.79 46.25
CA GLU A 653 -7.72 -61.52 45.01
C GLU A 653 -6.46 -62.24 44.50
N LEU A 654 -5.29 -61.58 44.58
CA LEU A 654 -4.01 -62.17 44.19
C LEU A 654 -3.61 -63.34 45.09
N ASP A 655 -3.84 -63.22 46.40
CA ASP A 655 -3.53 -64.30 47.35
C ASP A 655 -4.40 -65.53 47.10
N VAL A 656 -5.70 -65.34 46.83
CA VAL A 656 -6.62 -66.44 46.51
C VAL A 656 -6.18 -67.16 45.22
N ARG A 657 -5.86 -66.40 44.18
CA ARG A 657 -5.36 -66.94 42.89
C ARG A 657 -4.05 -67.71 43.07
N LEU A 658 -3.12 -67.16 43.84
CA LEU A 658 -1.85 -67.81 44.14
C LEU A 658 -2.04 -69.10 44.94
N CYS A 659 -2.93 -69.10 45.94
CA CYS A 659 -3.28 -70.29 46.70
C CYS A 659 -3.87 -71.38 45.78
N GLN A 660 -4.79 -71.01 44.88
CA GLN A 660 -5.36 -71.93 43.90
C GLN A 660 -4.27 -72.51 42.99
N ALA A 661 -3.39 -71.68 42.43
CA ALA A 661 -2.26 -72.15 41.61
C ALA A 661 -1.34 -73.13 42.38
N LEU A 662 -1.07 -72.88 43.66
CA LEU A 662 -0.31 -73.82 44.52
C LEU A 662 -1.04 -75.14 44.74
N ASN A 663 -2.37 -75.11 44.88
CA ASN A 663 -3.19 -76.32 45.05
C ASN A 663 -3.29 -77.12 43.75
N ASP A 664 -3.41 -76.45 42.61
CA ASP A 664 -3.44 -77.08 41.28
C ASP A 664 -2.10 -77.75 40.95
N ARG A 665 -0.99 -77.16 41.40
CA ARG A 665 0.34 -77.79 41.36
C ARG A 665 0.50 -78.92 42.37
N GLY A 666 -0.47 -79.11 43.25
CA GLY A 666 -0.46 -80.13 44.28
C GLY A 666 0.43 -79.82 45.47
N PHE A 667 1.01 -78.62 45.56
CA PHE A 667 1.94 -78.20 46.62
C PHE A 667 1.25 -77.92 47.96
N VAL A 668 0.01 -77.44 47.91
CA VAL A 668 -0.84 -77.30 49.10
C VAL A 668 -2.03 -78.24 49.02
N GLY A 669 -2.69 -78.41 50.16
CA GLY A 669 -3.94 -79.17 50.31
C GLY A 669 -5.16 -78.29 50.08
N LYS A 670 -6.25 -78.63 50.76
CA LYS A 670 -7.53 -77.90 50.65
C LYS A 670 -7.34 -76.40 50.96
N ILE A 671 -8.06 -75.55 50.23
CA ILE A 671 -8.14 -74.11 50.48
C ILE A 671 -9.53 -73.80 51.03
N LYS A 672 -9.62 -73.01 52.09
CA LYS A 672 -10.89 -72.52 52.65
C LYS A 672 -10.85 -71.00 52.75
N PRO A 673 -11.55 -70.27 51.87
CA PRO A 673 -11.66 -68.81 51.98
C PRO A 673 -12.52 -68.44 53.19
N GLU A 674 -12.03 -67.52 54.03
CA GLU A 674 -12.77 -66.91 55.15
C GLU A 674 -12.84 -65.39 54.94
N LYS A 675 -13.57 -64.65 55.78
CA LYS A 675 -13.87 -63.22 55.53
C LYS A 675 -12.59 -62.36 55.44
N ASP A 676 -11.65 -62.56 56.36
CA ASP A 676 -10.47 -61.69 56.52
C ASP A 676 -9.14 -62.38 56.15
N TYR A 677 -9.15 -63.71 55.94
CA TYR A 677 -7.96 -64.51 55.60
C TYR A 677 -8.35 -65.79 54.83
N VAL A 678 -7.39 -66.39 54.13
CA VAL A 678 -7.54 -67.70 53.47
C VAL A 678 -6.83 -68.76 54.31
N THR A 679 -7.56 -69.79 54.73
CA THR A 679 -6.96 -70.94 55.43
C THR A 679 -6.47 -71.96 54.38
N VAL A 680 -5.16 -72.20 54.35
CA VAL A 680 -4.51 -73.17 53.47
C VAL A 680 -3.97 -74.35 54.27
N TYR A 681 -4.31 -75.57 53.88
CA TYR A 681 -3.80 -76.80 54.50
C TYR A 681 -2.47 -77.17 53.85
N THR A 682 -1.42 -77.38 54.64
CA THR A 682 -0.10 -77.78 54.11
C THR A 682 -0.07 -79.28 53.80
N LYS A 683 0.69 -79.68 52.78
CA LYS A 683 1.03 -81.09 52.52
C LYS A 683 2.43 -81.34 53.08
N ARG A 684 2.60 -82.42 53.85
CA ARG A 684 3.90 -82.74 54.48
C ARG A 684 4.95 -83.09 53.41
N VAL A 685 6.15 -82.57 53.63
CA VAL A 685 7.35 -82.56 52.75
C VAL A 685 7.78 -83.93 52.19
N GLY A 686 7.24 -85.05 52.70
CA GLY A 686 7.52 -86.41 52.20
C GLY A 686 6.61 -86.95 51.09
N ARG A 687 5.74 -86.11 50.48
CA ARG A 687 4.81 -86.51 49.39
C ARG A 687 4.69 -85.48 48.26
N LEU A 688 5.61 -84.52 48.15
CA LEU A 688 5.65 -83.51 47.09
C LEU A 688 6.81 -83.76 46.13
#